data_AF-A0A158QAI4-F1
#
_entry.id   AF-A0A158QAI4-F1
#
_cell.length_a   1.000
_cell.length_b   1.000
_cell.length_c   1.000
_cell.angle_alpha   90.00
_cell.angle_beta   90.00
_cell.angle_gamma   90.00
#
_symmetry.space_group_name_H-M   'P 1'
#
loop_
_entity.id
_entity.type
_entity.pdbx_description
1 polymer ?
#
loop_
_entity_poly.entity_id
_entity_poly.type
_entity_poly.pdbx_seq_one_letter_code
_entity_poly.pdbx_strand_id
1 'polypeptide(L)'
;MENPKTDQLCWDVEEGDYHVVCVGNHSQIEDNCELSLPKFSKNCTRELFLKEESVLMTASQKGHTSVIKGLVERGVSINVGDRAEVMSLSVASQRGYDDVVEYLLKIWPYLNHEGRNQETTLMVATQNGHIEAVRYLVRRGASLNTISDKGWTPLMIACQYGHLKVVEHLISEGADVTLKGINEMSPLWIASKYGHTKIVHCLVDKGSDVNDKNKYGWTPVMIASQKGHLYVVKYLIEKGATVTGKTSNGKTLLDIASERGNVEIVQYILENQVGISTKGNLIQYNFGYDAARTFDEIEIGLEQLAFRFQSTALIGATQSGHTPVVKYLIEKGADVDVENSDKLTPLMMASCEGYFGVAKVLMETHADIDKINKKEETALHIAAESGNIDILRLLIRNGAQIAAKNVEGMEALHFAAKNGQMDVIRYLVEKTTNINSENNEGETSIYVASQGGHSNVVKYLIEKGASTEAKTKRGMKALHAASRIGQIDIVRCLAEKTTNIDSENNEGETPLYTASRSGHSVVVKYLLEKGAAVKTKNKFGYSPLWIACKNGHLEVAKYLIDSKADINAESKSKNTPLQVASSCGHTEVASYLENIGATDTLKYTNKEESLLTASQSDHVEIVTFLLGNGAKIDAKKDSGETALHLSLKNGHYGVANLLIEKGADVNERGGENDVSVHFEKFYE
;
A
#
# COMPACT_ATOMS: atom_id res chain seq x y z
N MET A 1 4.51 -10.07 -21.06
CA MET A 1 4.78 -10.93 -19.89
C MET A 1 3.52 -10.97 -19.07
N GLU A 2 3.02 -12.17 -18.85
CA GLU A 2 1.64 -12.45 -18.49
C GLU A 2 1.29 -12.14 -17.02
N ASN A 3 0.09 -11.56 -16.90
CA ASN A 3 -0.82 -11.29 -15.80
C ASN A 3 -0.64 -12.06 -14.47
N PRO A 4 -0.73 -11.38 -13.30
CA PRO A 4 -0.86 -12.04 -12.00
C PRO A 4 -2.33 -12.35 -11.66
N LYS A 5 -2.57 -13.64 -11.40
CA LYS A 5 -3.53 -14.25 -10.45
C LYS A 5 -4.83 -13.47 -10.15
N THR A 6 -5.87 -13.85 -10.86
CA THR A 6 -7.24 -13.86 -10.33
C THR A 6 -7.48 -15.18 -9.59
N ASP A 7 -7.77 -15.11 -8.29
CA ASP A 7 -8.29 -16.23 -7.52
C ASP A 7 -9.62 -16.69 -8.11
N GLN A 8 -9.54 -17.77 -8.86
CA GLN A 8 -10.64 -18.51 -9.44
C GLN A 8 -10.86 -19.71 -8.51
N LEU A 9 -11.86 -19.64 -7.63
CA LEU A 9 -12.35 -20.82 -6.90
C LEU A 9 -13.16 -21.68 -7.87
N CYS A 10 -12.46 -22.34 -8.79
CA CYS A 10 -12.93 -23.53 -9.49
C CYS A 10 -12.92 -24.68 -8.49
N TRP A 11 -14.04 -25.38 -8.35
CA TRP A 11 -14.05 -26.69 -7.72
C TRP A 11 -13.77 -27.72 -8.82
N ASP A 12 -12.49 -27.88 -9.14
CA ASP A 12 -12.02 -29.09 -9.82
C ASP A 12 -12.06 -30.23 -8.78
N VAL A 13 -12.85 -31.26 -9.09
CA VAL A 13 -12.88 -32.50 -8.33
C VAL A 13 -11.82 -33.41 -8.93
N GLU A 14 -10.63 -33.42 -8.32
CA GLU A 14 -9.62 -34.46 -8.58
C GLU A 14 -10.09 -35.78 -7.95
N GLU A 15 -10.06 -36.83 -8.77
CA GLU A 15 -10.11 -38.23 -8.35
C GLU A 15 -8.89 -38.54 -7.46
N GLY A 16 -9.15 -39.09 -6.28
CA GLY A 16 -8.13 -39.53 -5.34
C GLY A 16 -8.63 -40.71 -4.50
N ASP A 17 -8.05 -41.87 -4.79
CA ASP A 17 -8.35 -43.19 -4.25
C ASP A 17 -8.47 -43.27 -2.73
N TYR A 18 -9.55 -43.93 -2.27
CA TYR A 18 -9.49 -44.76 -1.07
C TYR A 18 -9.96 -46.17 -1.41
N HIS A 19 -8.98 -47.05 -1.66
CA HIS A 19 -9.13 -48.50 -1.71
C HIS A 19 -9.70 -49.04 -0.40
N VAL A 20 -10.81 -49.79 -0.48
CA VAL A 20 -11.03 -50.97 0.37
C VAL A 20 -11.60 -52.10 -0.50
N VAL A 21 -10.67 -52.92 -0.99
CA VAL A 21 -10.70 -54.38 -1.15
C VAL A 21 -12.01 -55.04 -1.60
N CYS A 22 -12.06 -55.42 -2.88
CA CYS A 22 -12.90 -56.52 -3.35
C CYS A 22 -12.28 -57.88 -2.93
N VAL A 23 -13.10 -58.80 -2.40
CA VAL A 23 -12.81 -60.24 -2.42
C VAL A 23 -14.01 -60.96 -3.05
N GLY A 24 -13.81 -61.37 -4.32
CA GLY A 24 -14.38 -62.53 -5.03
C GLY A 24 -15.91 -62.71 -5.14
N ASN A 25 -16.47 -63.33 -6.18
CA ASN A 25 -15.99 -63.79 -7.48
C ASN A 25 -17.23 -64.35 -8.21
N HIS A 26 -17.39 -64.04 -9.51
CA HIS A 26 -18.24 -64.71 -10.53
C HIS A 26 -19.77 -64.83 -10.24
N SER A 27 -20.71 -64.74 -11.17
CA SER A 27 -20.80 -64.61 -12.63
C SER A 27 -22.30 -64.62 -12.94
N GLN A 28 -22.80 -63.75 -13.82
CA GLN A 28 -24.11 -63.79 -14.53
C GLN A 28 -25.39 -64.01 -13.69
N ILE A 29 -26.42 -63.21 -13.92
CA ILE A 29 -27.85 -63.61 -14.11
C ILE A 29 -28.69 -62.33 -14.07
N GLU A 30 -29.28 -62.06 -15.23
CA GLU A 30 -30.62 -61.54 -15.55
C GLU A 30 -31.43 -60.67 -14.58
N ASP A 31 -32.25 -59.85 -15.26
CA ASP A 31 -33.46 -59.18 -14.82
C ASP A 31 -34.26 -59.91 -13.73
N ASN A 32 -34.90 -59.11 -12.87
CA ASN A 32 -35.79 -59.47 -11.76
C ASN A 32 -35.13 -60.05 -10.50
N CYS A 33 -35.00 -59.21 -9.49
CA CYS A 33 -35.10 -59.65 -8.09
C CYS A 33 -35.75 -58.56 -7.23
N GLU A 34 -36.94 -58.88 -6.73
CA GLU A 34 -37.62 -58.18 -5.65
C GLU A 34 -36.67 -58.07 -4.43
N LEU A 35 -36.22 -56.85 -4.12
CA LEU A 35 -35.59 -56.57 -2.84
C LEU A 35 -36.67 -56.47 -1.76
N SER A 36 -36.96 -57.63 -1.18
CA SER A 36 -37.63 -57.74 0.11
C SER A 36 -36.87 -56.94 1.18
N LEU A 37 -37.50 -55.85 1.63
CA LEU A 37 -37.00 -55.04 2.74
C LEU A 37 -37.09 -55.82 4.06
N PRO A 38 -36.09 -55.75 4.96
CA PRO A 38 -36.20 -56.33 6.29
C PRO A 38 -37.32 -55.64 7.07
N LYS A 39 -38.12 -56.42 7.79
CA LYS A 39 -39.11 -55.92 8.75
C LYS A 39 -38.43 -55.01 9.77
N PHE A 40 -38.70 -53.71 9.72
CA PHE A 40 -38.27 -52.75 10.73
C PHE A 40 -38.91 -53.10 12.07
N SER A 41 -38.12 -53.59 13.02
CA SER A 41 -38.52 -53.65 14.42
C SER A 41 -38.38 -52.24 15.02
N LYS A 42 -39.34 -51.87 15.88
CA LYS A 42 -39.53 -50.53 16.47
C LYS A 42 -38.37 -49.97 17.33
N ASN A 43 -37.20 -50.62 17.36
CA ASN A 43 -36.12 -50.30 18.30
C ASN A 43 -34.78 -49.85 17.67
N CYS A 44 -34.70 -49.58 16.37
CA CYS A 44 -33.49 -49.04 15.72
C CYS A 44 -33.56 -47.53 15.44
N THR A 45 -34.11 -46.75 16.37
CA THR A 45 -34.25 -45.28 16.24
C THR A 45 -33.13 -44.47 16.92
N ARG A 46 -32.03 -45.07 17.38
CA ARG A 46 -31.02 -44.32 18.16
C ARG A 46 -29.54 -44.40 17.74
N GLU A 47 -29.13 -45.23 16.77
CA GLU A 47 -27.70 -45.45 16.49
C GLU A 47 -27.27 -45.32 15.01
N LEU A 48 -27.88 -44.39 14.26
CA LEU A 48 -27.41 -44.00 12.91
C LEU A 48 -26.98 -42.52 12.84
N PHE A 49 -26.55 -41.96 13.99
CA PHE A 49 -26.24 -40.53 14.15
C PHE A 49 -24.76 -40.15 13.97
N LEU A 50 -23.94 -40.93 13.25
CA LEU A 50 -22.48 -40.70 13.19
C LEU A 50 -21.84 -40.56 11.80
N LYS A 51 -22.63 -40.35 10.74
CA LYS A 51 -22.21 -39.66 9.50
C LYS A 51 -23.41 -38.83 9.02
N GLU A 52 -23.44 -37.56 9.40
CA GLU A 52 -24.63 -36.68 9.36
C GLU A 52 -24.99 -36.18 7.94
N GLU A 53 -25.26 -37.10 7.01
CA GLU A 53 -26.15 -36.84 5.87
C GLU A 53 -27.41 -37.70 6.07
N SER A 54 -28.58 -37.08 6.10
CA SER A 54 -29.84 -37.83 6.11
C SER A 54 -29.89 -38.73 4.87
N VAL A 55 -30.33 -40.00 5.00
CA VAL A 55 -30.51 -40.92 3.85
C VAL A 55 -31.42 -40.30 2.78
N LEU A 56 -32.36 -39.45 3.20
CA LEU A 56 -33.21 -38.66 2.33
C LEU A 56 -32.43 -37.60 1.52
N MET A 57 -31.41 -36.99 2.13
CA MET A 57 -30.55 -35.99 1.53
C MET A 57 -29.62 -36.62 0.48
N THR A 58 -29.02 -37.77 0.78
CA THR A 58 -28.23 -38.54 -0.20
C THR A 58 -29.10 -38.98 -1.39
N ALA A 59 -30.32 -39.48 -1.13
CA ALA A 59 -31.25 -39.84 -2.20
C ALA A 59 -31.67 -38.63 -3.05
N SER A 60 -31.84 -37.46 -2.43
CA SER A 60 -32.14 -36.18 -3.09
C SER A 60 -30.95 -35.65 -3.90
N GLN A 61 -29.72 -35.85 -3.42
CA GLN A 61 -28.48 -35.52 -4.12
C GLN A 61 -28.28 -36.36 -5.41
N LYS A 62 -28.85 -37.56 -5.45
CA LYS A 62 -28.78 -38.48 -6.60
C LYS A 62 -30.04 -38.47 -7.48
N GLY A 63 -31.06 -37.67 -7.13
CA GLY A 63 -32.29 -37.56 -7.92
C GLY A 63 -33.18 -38.82 -7.91
N HIS A 64 -33.06 -39.67 -6.89
CA HIS A 64 -33.75 -40.97 -6.85
C HIS A 64 -35.20 -40.86 -6.33
N THR A 65 -36.10 -40.30 -7.14
CA THR A 65 -37.50 -40.02 -6.78
C THR A 65 -38.25 -41.22 -6.18
N SER A 66 -38.08 -42.43 -6.73
CA SER A 66 -38.73 -43.65 -6.22
C SER A 66 -38.22 -44.06 -4.83
N VAL A 67 -36.92 -43.87 -4.57
CA VAL A 67 -36.30 -44.14 -3.26
C VAL A 67 -36.79 -43.12 -2.24
N ILE A 68 -36.83 -41.83 -2.62
CA ILE A 68 -37.34 -40.75 -1.77
C ILE A 68 -38.82 -41.00 -1.40
N LYS A 69 -39.65 -41.41 -2.37
CA LYS A 69 -41.03 -41.81 -2.14
C LYS A 69 -41.14 -42.90 -1.07
N GLY A 70 -40.40 -43.98 -1.24
CA GLY A 70 -40.38 -45.10 -0.29
C GLY A 70 -39.83 -44.73 1.10
N LEU A 71 -38.87 -43.80 1.19
CA LEU A 71 -38.34 -43.32 2.47
C LEU A 71 -39.36 -42.46 3.23
N VAL A 72 -40.07 -41.57 2.54
CA VAL A 72 -41.09 -40.70 3.14
C VAL A 72 -42.30 -41.52 3.62
N GLU A 73 -42.75 -42.51 2.85
CA GLU A 73 -43.83 -43.43 3.25
C GLU A 73 -43.49 -44.24 4.51
N ARG A 74 -42.20 -44.45 4.79
CA ARG A 74 -41.69 -45.14 5.99
C ARG A 74 -41.48 -44.21 7.19
N GLY A 75 -41.88 -42.94 7.08
CA GLY A 75 -41.86 -41.98 8.17
C GLY A 75 -40.50 -41.32 8.43
N VAL A 76 -39.59 -41.30 7.45
CA VAL A 76 -38.32 -40.55 7.55
C VAL A 76 -38.62 -39.06 7.61
N SER A 77 -38.09 -38.38 8.63
CA SER A 77 -38.26 -36.93 8.81
C SER A 77 -37.69 -36.16 7.62
N ILE A 78 -38.53 -35.34 6.99
CA ILE A 78 -38.21 -34.59 5.77
C ILE A 78 -37.61 -33.21 6.03
N ASN A 79 -37.66 -32.74 7.27
CA ASN A 79 -37.19 -31.44 7.74
C ASN A 79 -35.84 -31.49 8.46
N VAL A 80 -35.08 -32.57 8.29
CA VAL A 80 -33.75 -32.72 8.89
C VAL A 80 -32.72 -32.17 7.91
N GLY A 81 -32.10 -31.05 8.28
CA GLY A 81 -30.91 -30.54 7.60
C GLY A 81 -29.63 -31.26 8.06
N ASP A 82 -28.56 -31.11 7.30
CA ASP A 82 -27.22 -31.50 7.74
C ASP A 82 -26.64 -30.53 8.80
N ARG A 83 -25.37 -30.68 9.18
CA ARG A 83 -24.64 -29.75 10.08
C ARG A 83 -24.61 -28.29 9.61
N ALA A 84 -24.96 -28.04 8.35
CA ALA A 84 -25.02 -26.73 7.74
C ALA A 84 -26.46 -26.23 7.55
N GLU A 85 -27.45 -26.91 8.16
CA GLU A 85 -28.88 -26.61 8.06
C GLU A 85 -29.42 -26.69 6.62
N VAL A 86 -28.69 -27.37 5.73
CA VAL A 86 -29.07 -27.58 4.33
C VAL A 86 -30.04 -28.75 4.25
N MET A 87 -31.23 -28.52 3.69
CA MET A 87 -32.28 -29.53 3.58
C MET A 87 -32.20 -30.35 2.29
N SER A 88 -32.78 -31.55 2.31
CA SER A 88 -32.97 -32.40 1.12
C SER A 88 -33.59 -31.65 -0.07
N LEU A 89 -34.52 -30.71 0.21
CA LEU A 89 -35.16 -29.87 -0.79
C LEU A 89 -34.19 -28.88 -1.46
N SER A 90 -33.29 -28.25 -0.71
CA SER A 90 -32.31 -27.32 -1.28
C SER A 90 -31.24 -28.06 -2.07
N VAL A 91 -30.84 -29.27 -1.66
CA VAL A 91 -29.95 -30.14 -2.45
C VAL A 91 -30.60 -30.55 -3.78
N ALA A 92 -31.86 -30.97 -3.77
CA ALA A 92 -32.58 -31.32 -5.00
C ALA A 92 -32.71 -30.09 -5.92
N SER A 93 -33.01 -28.92 -5.35
CA SER A 93 -33.11 -27.65 -6.07
C SER A 93 -31.77 -27.18 -6.64
N GLN A 94 -30.65 -27.44 -5.96
CA GLN A 94 -29.30 -27.15 -6.46
C GLN A 94 -28.96 -27.99 -7.69
N ARG A 95 -29.40 -29.25 -7.70
CA ARG A 95 -29.09 -30.24 -8.74
C ARG A 95 -30.10 -30.25 -9.91
N GLY A 96 -31.22 -29.56 -9.77
CA GLY A 96 -32.25 -29.48 -10.82
C GLY A 96 -33.09 -30.74 -10.95
N TYR A 97 -33.27 -31.51 -9.87
CA TYR A 97 -34.13 -32.70 -9.90
C TYR A 97 -35.58 -32.31 -9.66
N ASP A 98 -36.23 -31.81 -10.70
CA ASP A 98 -37.58 -31.23 -10.64
C ASP A 98 -38.61 -32.19 -10.03
N ASP A 99 -38.59 -33.47 -10.40
CA ASP A 99 -39.49 -34.50 -9.85
C ASP A 99 -39.33 -34.68 -8.33
N VAL A 100 -38.10 -34.52 -7.83
CA VAL A 100 -37.77 -34.61 -6.41
C VAL A 100 -38.21 -33.34 -5.68
N VAL A 101 -37.94 -32.17 -6.26
CA VAL A 101 -38.39 -30.87 -5.73
C VAL A 101 -39.91 -30.83 -5.63
N GLU A 102 -40.60 -31.24 -6.69
CA GLU A 102 -42.06 -31.33 -6.73
C GLU A 102 -42.61 -32.25 -5.64
N TYR A 103 -42.06 -33.47 -5.54
CA TYR A 103 -42.49 -34.46 -4.57
C TYR A 103 -42.28 -34.01 -3.12
N LEU A 104 -41.09 -33.49 -2.79
CA LEU A 104 -40.76 -33.03 -1.44
C LEU A 104 -41.66 -31.88 -0.98
N LEU A 105 -41.93 -30.92 -1.87
CA LEU A 105 -42.81 -29.77 -1.60
C LEU A 105 -44.30 -30.13 -1.57
N LYS A 106 -44.71 -31.24 -2.19
CA LYS A 106 -46.08 -31.76 -2.08
C LYS A 106 -46.37 -32.25 -0.66
N ILE A 107 -45.37 -32.80 0.01
CA ILE A 107 -45.49 -33.42 1.34
C ILE A 107 -45.12 -32.41 2.44
N TRP A 108 -44.25 -31.44 2.15
CA TRP A 108 -43.82 -30.43 3.11
C TRP A 108 -44.03 -29.00 2.56
N PRO A 109 -45.04 -28.25 3.05
CA PRO A 109 -45.39 -26.93 2.53
C PRO A 109 -44.58 -25.76 3.12
N TYR A 110 -43.52 -25.99 3.90
CA TYR A 110 -42.69 -24.89 4.42
C TYR A 110 -41.61 -24.51 3.40
N LEU A 111 -41.86 -23.45 2.62
CA LEU A 111 -41.03 -23.05 1.46
C LEU A 111 -39.82 -22.17 1.79
N ASN A 112 -39.95 -21.31 2.80
CA ASN A 112 -38.97 -20.27 3.10
C ASN A 112 -37.96 -20.73 4.16
N HIS A 113 -37.53 -21.99 4.11
CA HIS A 113 -36.44 -22.41 4.98
C HIS A 113 -35.14 -21.72 4.57
N GLU A 114 -34.54 -21.03 5.53
CA GLU A 114 -33.28 -20.32 5.41
C GLU A 114 -32.15 -21.29 5.80
N GLY A 115 -31.23 -21.57 4.87
CA GLY A 115 -29.98 -22.28 5.20
C GLY A 115 -28.92 -21.31 5.74
N ARG A 116 -27.64 -21.73 5.74
CA ARG A 116 -26.52 -20.81 6.06
C ARG A 116 -26.62 -19.50 5.26
N ASN A 117 -26.44 -18.36 5.94
CA ASN A 117 -26.50 -16.99 5.40
C ASN A 117 -27.90 -16.49 5.00
N GLN A 118 -28.98 -17.08 5.53
CA GLN A 118 -30.36 -16.79 5.14
C GLN A 118 -30.64 -17.01 3.64
N GLU A 119 -29.90 -17.93 3.00
CA GLU A 119 -30.14 -18.30 1.60
C GLU A 119 -31.38 -19.19 1.52
N THR A 120 -32.39 -18.74 0.78
CA THR A 120 -33.64 -19.49 0.59
C THR A 120 -33.47 -20.58 -0.48
N THR A 121 -34.32 -21.61 -0.44
CA THR A 121 -34.36 -22.65 -1.48
C THR A 121 -34.55 -22.04 -2.89
N LEU A 122 -35.33 -20.96 -3.00
CA LEU A 122 -35.51 -20.22 -4.25
C LEU A 122 -34.20 -19.58 -4.74
N MET A 123 -33.39 -19.01 -3.84
CA MET A 123 -32.08 -18.45 -4.19
C MET A 123 -31.12 -19.53 -4.71
N VAL A 124 -31.12 -20.71 -4.09
CA VAL A 124 -30.29 -21.85 -4.53
C VAL A 124 -30.71 -22.35 -5.92
N ALA A 125 -32.01 -22.54 -6.16
CA ALA A 125 -32.52 -22.90 -7.48
C ALA A 125 -32.17 -21.83 -8.55
N THR A 126 -32.30 -20.55 -8.16
CA THR A 126 -32.01 -19.40 -9.02
C THR A 126 -30.54 -19.30 -9.37
N GLN A 127 -29.63 -19.50 -8.41
CA GLN A 127 -28.18 -19.49 -8.63
C GLN A 127 -27.75 -20.51 -9.70
N ASN A 128 -28.35 -21.69 -9.67
CA ASN A 128 -28.01 -22.78 -10.60
C ASN A 128 -28.82 -22.73 -11.90
N GLY A 129 -29.77 -21.79 -12.05
CA GLY A 129 -30.51 -21.58 -13.30
C GLY A 129 -31.62 -22.60 -13.58
N HIS A 130 -32.04 -23.37 -12.57
CA HIS A 130 -33.05 -24.43 -12.73
C HIS A 130 -34.46 -23.84 -12.80
N ILE A 131 -34.89 -23.49 -14.01
CA ILE A 131 -36.14 -22.76 -14.24
C ILE A 131 -37.39 -23.51 -13.76
N GLU A 132 -37.46 -24.84 -13.92
CA GLU A 132 -38.65 -25.60 -13.52
C GLU A 132 -38.77 -25.70 -11.98
N ALA A 133 -37.66 -25.97 -11.28
CA ALA A 133 -37.59 -25.83 -9.83
C ALA A 133 -37.98 -24.42 -9.35
N VAL A 134 -37.48 -23.36 -9.99
CA VAL A 134 -37.87 -21.97 -9.69
C VAL A 134 -39.39 -21.77 -9.89
N ARG A 135 -39.94 -22.14 -11.06
CA ARG A 135 -41.38 -22.00 -11.35
C ARG A 135 -42.24 -22.70 -10.31
N TYR A 136 -41.85 -23.90 -9.92
CA TYR A 136 -42.58 -24.69 -8.95
C TYR A 136 -42.51 -24.05 -7.55
N LEU A 137 -41.34 -23.59 -7.11
CA LEU A 137 -41.17 -22.87 -5.85
C LEU A 137 -41.99 -21.58 -5.80
N VAL A 138 -42.00 -20.79 -6.88
CA VAL A 138 -42.77 -19.54 -6.95
C VAL A 138 -44.27 -19.79 -6.91
N ARG A 139 -44.79 -20.76 -7.69
CA ARG A 139 -46.22 -21.16 -7.65
C ARG A 139 -46.70 -21.58 -6.27
N ARG A 140 -45.79 -22.10 -5.44
CA ARG A 140 -46.08 -22.54 -4.08
C ARG A 140 -45.94 -21.42 -3.04
N GLY A 141 -45.60 -20.20 -3.47
CA GLY A 141 -45.56 -19.01 -2.61
C GLY A 141 -44.18 -18.72 -2.00
N ALA A 142 -43.08 -19.16 -2.62
CA ALA A 142 -41.74 -18.77 -2.20
C ALA A 142 -41.56 -17.24 -2.27
N SER A 143 -40.94 -16.65 -1.25
CA SER A 143 -40.72 -15.20 -1.18
C SER A 143 -39.73 -14.73 -2.25
N LEU A 144 -40.20 -13.91 -3.20
CA LEU A 144 -39.40 -13.40 -4.31
C LEU A 144 -38.41 -12.30 -3.93
N ASN A 145 -38.70 -11.59 -2.83
CA ASN A 145 -38.02 -10.36 -2.42
C ASN A 145 -37.26 -10.52 -1.09
N THR A 146 -37.02 -11.75 -0.64
CA THR A 146 -36.15 -12.01 0.52
C THR A 146 -34.73 -11.54 0.20
N ILE A 147 -34.08 -10.90 1.16
CA ILE A 147 -32.69 -10.46 1.08
C ILE A 147 -31.87 -11.38 2.00
N SER A 148 -30.85 -12.04 1.45
CA SER A 148 -29.93 -12.87 2.26
C SER A 148 -29.02 -12.01 3.14
N ASP A 149 -28.27 -12.63 4.06
CA ASP A 149 -27.28 -11.92 4.89
C ASP A 149 -26.20 -11.20 4.05
N LYS A 150 -25.96 -11.70 2.83
CA LYS A 150 -25.04 -11.10 1.86
C LYS A 150 -25.70 -9.99 1.02
N GLY A 151 -26.95 -9.62 1.31
CA GLY A 151 -27.68 -8.58 0.62
C GLY A 151 -28.21 -8.97 -0.76
N TRP A 152 -28.39 -10.26 -1.04
CA TRP A 152 -28.82 -10.71 -2.37
C TRP A 152 -30.29 -11.11 -2.37
N THR A 153 -31.01 -10.68 -3.39
CA THR A 153 -32.35 -11.20 -3.71
C THR A 153 -32.24 -12.34 -4.74
N PRO A 154 -33.26 -13.21 -4.87
CA PRO A 154 -33.32 -14.18 -5.96
C PRO A 154 -33.11 -13.52 -7.34
N LEU A 155 -33.74 -12.36 -7.57
CA LEU A 155 -33.57 -11.63 -8.83
C LEU A 155 -32.12 -11.18 -9.06
N MET A 156 -31.44 -10.66 -8.03
CA MET A 156 -30.03 -10.26 -8.13
C MET A 156 -29.11 -11.45 -8.44
N ILE A 157 -29.37 -12.60 -7.83
CA ILE A 157 -28.63 -13.84 -8.10
C ILE A 157 -28.83 -14.25 -9.57
N ALA A 158 -30.07 -14.25 -10.06
CA ALA A 158 -30.36 -14.55 -11.47
C ALA A 158 -29.61 -13.58 -12.42
N CYS A 159 -29.56 -12.30 -12.04
CA CYS A 159 -28.84 -11.26 -12.78
C CYS A 159 -27.32 -11.46 -12.76
N GLN A 160 -26.73 -11.90 -11.65
CA GLN A 160 -25.30 -12.19 -11.56
C GLN A 160 -24.90 -13.36 -12.48
N TYR A 161 -25.65 -14.45 -12.42
CA TYR A 161 -25.31 -15.69 -13.13
C TYR A 161 -25.81 -15.76 -14.57
N GLY A 162 -26.58 -14.77 -15.03
CA GLY A 162 -26.96 -14.68 -16.45
C GLY A 162 -28.20 -15.50 -16.84
N HIS A 163 -29.03 -15.89 -15.88
CA HIS A 163 -30.17 -16.79 -16.12
C HIS A 163 -31.40 -16.04 -16.62
N LEU A 164 -31.41 -15.64 -17.89
CA LEU A 164 -32.47 -14.79 -18.48
C LEU A 164 -33.89 -15.34 -18.25
N LYS A 165 -34.12 -16.63 -18.49
CA LYS A 165 -35.45 -17.25 -18.30
C LYS A 165 -35.91 -17.16 -16.84
N VAL A 166 -34.98 -17.28 -15.90
CA VAL A 166 -35.27 -17.14 -14.46
C VAL A 166 -35.58 -15.69 -14.12
N VAL A 167 -34.82 -14.72 -14.65
CA VAL A 167 -35.11 -13.29 -14.51
C VAL A 167 -36.51 -12.95 -15.03
N GLU A 168 -36.83 -13.32 -16.27
CA GLU A 168 -38.13 -13.04 -16.88
C GLU A 168 -39.28 -13.62 -16.05
N HIS A 169 -39.12 -14.85 -15.56
CA HIS A 169 -40.13 -15.50 -14.75
C HIS A 169 -40.30 -14.81 -13.39
N LEU A 170 -39.20 -14.56 -12.66
CA LEU A 170 -39.26 -13.88 -11.35
C LEU A 170 -39.93 -12.50 -11.47
N ILE A 171 -39.60 -11.72 -12.50
CA ILE A 171 -40.23 -10.41 -12.73
C ILE A 171 -41.71 -10.57 -13.09
N SER A 172 -42.08 -11.57 -13.91
CA SER A 172 -43.49 -11.81 -14.26
C SER A 172 -44.38 -12.17 -13.06
N GLU A 173 -43.78 -12.74 -12.01
CA GLU A 173 -44.44 -13.12 -10.76
C GLU A 173 -44.34 -12.04 -9.68
N GLY A 174 -43.77 -10.87 -9.98
CA GLY A 174 -43.76 -9.71 -9.09
C GLY A 174 -42.48 -9.52 -8.27
N ALA A 175 -41.34 -10.06 -8.68
CA ALA A 175 -40.05 -9.71 -8.09
C ALA A 175 -39.75 -8.22 -8.29
N ASP A 176 -39.31 -7.55 -7.21
CA ASP A 176 -39.05 -6.11 -7.21
C ASP A 176 -37.70 -5.81 -7.89
N VAL A 177 -37.77 -5.17 -9.06
CA VAL A 177 -36.60 -4.77 -9.87
C VAL A 177 -35.83 -3.57 -9.28
N THR A 178 -36.41 -2.90 -8.28
CA THR A 178 -35.83 -1.71 -7.62
C THR A 178 -35.20 -2.04 -6.27
N LEU A 179 -35.49 -3.22 -5.72
CA LEU A 179 -34.99 -3.62 -4.41
C LEU A 179 -33.47 -3.63 -4.40
N LYS A 180 -32.87 -2.90 -3.45
CA LYS A 180 -31.42 -2.72 -3.36
C LYS A 180 -30.80 -3.66 -2.33
N GLY A 181 -29.63 -4.19 -2.68
CA GLY A 181 -28.86 -5.10 -1.85
C GLY A 181 -27.88 -4.37 -0.95
N ILE A 182 -26.84 -5.09 -0.51
CA ILE A 182 -25.71 -4.46 0.20
C ILE A 182 -25.10 -3.35 -0.66
N ASN A 183 -24.68 -2.26 0.00
CA ASN A 183 -24.14 -1.05 -0.63
C ASN A 183 -25.07 -0.41 -1.66
N GLU A 184 -26.38 -0.64 -1.55
CA GLU A 184 -27.39 -0.05 -2.43
C GLU A 184 -27.24 -0.48 -3.91
N MET A 185 -26.73 -1.68 -4.17
CA MET A 185 -26.61 -2.23 -5.52
C MET A 185 -27.98 -2.73 -6.01
N SER A 186 -28.45 -2.26 -7.17
CA SER A 186 -29.69 -2.72 -7.80
C SER A 186 -29.48 -3.95 -8.69
N PRO A 187 -30.54 -4.71 -9.04
CA PRO A 187 -30.46 -5.80 -10.01
C PRO A 187 -29.87 -5.34 -11.35
N LEU A 188 -30.24 -4.13 -11.81
CA LEU A 188 -29.70 -3.53 -13.04
C LEU A 188 -28.20 -3.28 -12.94
N TRP A 189 -27.72 -2.77 -11.80
CA TRP A 189 -26.29 -2.57 -11.55
C TRP A 189 -25.52 -3.89 -11.63
N ILE A 190 -26.07 -4.96 -11.05
CA ILE A 190 -25.45 -6.29 -11.05
C ILE A 190 -25.41 -6.86 -12.47
N ALA A 191 -26.54 -6.88 -13.19
CA ALA A 191 -26.58 -7.35 -14.57
C ALA A 191 -25.59 -6.59 -15.47
N SER A 192 -25.45 -5.28 -15.21
CA SER A 192 -24.51 -4.41 -15.93
C SER A 192 -23.05 -4.72 -15.62
N LYS A 193 -22.71 -5.02 -14.36
CA LYS A 193 -21.36 -5.44 -13.94
C LYS A 193 -20.91 -6.73 -14.64
N TYR A 194 -21.83 -7.68 -14.80
CA TYR A 194 -21.54 -8.99 -15.41
C TYR A 194 -21.76 -9.03 -16.93
N GLY A 195 -22.24 -7.94 -17.54
CA GLY A 195 -22.32 -7.81 -19.00
C GLY A 195 -23.51 -8.53 -19.65
N HIS A 196 -24.52 -8.92 -18.87
CA HIS A 196 -25.65 -9.70 -19.35
C HIS A 196 -26.66 -8.83 -20.11
N THR A 197 -26.33 -8.49 -21.35
CA THR A 197 -27.06 -7.50 -22.18
C THR A 197 -28.57 -7.77 -22.26
N LYS A 198 -28.99 -9.03 -22.47
CA LYS A 198 -30.43 -9.39 -22.53
C LYS A 198 -31.16 -9.16 -21.21
N ILE A 199 -30.49 -9.43 -20.08
CA ILE A 199 -31.05 -9.19 -18.74
C ILE A 199 -31.15 -7.69 -18.49
N VAL A 200 -30.12 -6.92 -18.86
CA VAL A 200 -30.15 -5.45 -18.80
C VAL A 200 -31.34 -4.90 -19.60
N HIS A 201 -31.59 -5.40 -20.82
CA HIS A 201 -32.76 -5.00 -21.61
C HIS A 201 -34.06 -5.27 -20.86
N CYS A 202 -34.23 -6.51 -20.38
CA CYS A 202 -35.42 -6.94 -19.64
C CYS A 202 -35.69 -6.05 -18.41
N LEU A 203 -34.67 -5.76 -17.60
CA LEU A 203 -34.80 -4.95 -16.40
C LEU A 203 -35.20 -3.49 -16.70
N VAL A 204 -34.57 -2.88 -17.72
CA VAL A 204 -34.90 -1.51 -18.13
C VAL A 204 -36.32 -1.42 -18.70
N ASP A 205 -36.73 -2.38 -19.53
CA ASP A 205 -38.10 -2.44 -20.07
C ASP A 205 -39.16 -2.65 -18.98
N LYS A 206 -38.75 -3.17 -17.82
CA LYS A 206 -39.60 -3.40 -16.63
C LYS A 206 -39.51 -2.28 -15.60
N GLY A 207 -38.86 -1.16 -15.93
CA GLY A 207 -38.89 0.07 -15.14
C GLY A 207 -37.73 0.24 -14.16
N SER A 208 -36.64 -0.52 -14.28
CA SER A 208 -35.42 -0.20 -13.52
C SER A 208 -34.86 1.17 -13.92
N ASP A 209 -34.50 1.99 -12.93
CA ASP A 209 -33.87 3.29 -13.18
C ASP A 209 -32.44 3.10 -13.71
N VAL A 210 -32.17 3.58 -14.93
CA VAL A 210 -30.84 3.52 -15.56
C VAL A 210 -29.79 4.39 -14.86
N ASN A 211 -30.24 5.37 -14.06
CA ASN A 211 -29.41 6.31 -13.32
C ASN A 211 -29.28 5.97 -11.83
N ASP A 212 -29.80 4.84 -11.40
CA ASP A 212 -29.80 4.43 -10.00
C ASP A 212 -28.37 4.38 -9.45
N LYS A 213 -28.12 5.08 -8.35
CA LYS A 213 -26.80 5.10 -7.70
C LYS A 213 -26.75 4.10 -6.57
N ASN A 214 -25.59 3.47 -6.44
CA ASN A 214 -25.21 2.74 -5.24
C ASN A 214 -24.62 3.69 -4.17
N LYS A 215 -24.25 3.14 -3.01
CA LYS A 215 -23.69 3.89 -1.87
C LYS A 215 -22.44 4.73 -2.21
N TYR A 216 -21.71 4.34 -3.26
CA TYR A 216 -20.47 5.00 -3.71
C TYR A 216 -20.70 5.93 -4.91
N GLY A 217 -21.96 6.20 -5.25
CA GLY A 217 -22.34 7.06 -6.38
C GLY A 217 -22.17 6.42 -7.76
N TRP A 218 -21.95 5.10 -7.84
CA TRP A 218 -21.80 4.39 -9.11
C TRP A 218 -23.16 4.06 -9.73
N THR A 219 -23.30 4.36 -11.02
CA THR A 219 -24.46 3.97 -11.84
C THR A 219 -24.22 2.67 -12.60
N PRO A 220 -25.26 2.01 -13.13
CA PRO A 220 -25.13 0.82 -13.99
C PRO A 220 -24.20 1.04 -15.19
N VAL A 221 -24.26 2.21 -15.83
CA VAL A 221 -23.39 2.53 -16.99
C VAL A 221 -21.92 2.67 -16.58
N MET A 222 -21.63 3.21 -15.40
CA MET A 222 -20.26 3.35 -14.88
C MET A 222 -19.62 1.98 -14.59
N ILE A 223 -20.36 1.05 -13.97
CA ILE A 223 -19.81 -0.28 -13.69
C ILE A 223 -19.67 -1.11 -14.97
N ALA A 224 -20.60 -1.00 -15.93
CA ALA A 224 -20.47 -1.62 -17.24
C ALA A 224 -19.23 -1.10 -17.99
N SER A 225 -19.01 0.21 -17.93
CA SER A 225 -17.83 0.87 -18.49
C SER A 225 -16.54 0.41 -17.84
N GLN A 226 -16.50 0.31 -16.50
CA GLN A 226 -15.32 -0.21 -15.79
C GLN A 226 -14.99 -1.65 -16.21
N LYS A 227 -16.01 -2.45 -16.51
CA LYS A 227 -15.89 -3.87 -16.89
C LYS A 227 -15.73 -4.11 -18.38
N GLY A 228 -15.74 -3.07 -19.22
CA GLY A 228 -15.53 -3.20 -20.66
C GLY A 228 -16.75 -3.69 -21.44
N HIS A 229 -17.96 -3.63 -20.87
CA HIS A 229 -19.18 -4.16 -21.50
C HIS A 229 -19.81 -3.14 -22.46
N LEU A 230 -19.23 -2.97 -23.65
CA LEU A 230 -19.63 -1.96 -24.63
C LEU A 230 -21.14 -2.00 -24.96
N TYR A 231 -21.71 -3.16 -25.24
CA TYR A 231 -23.13 -3.28 -25.62
C TYR A 231 -24.07 -2.84 -24.51
N VAL A 232 -23.74 -3.15 -23.26
CA VAL A 232 -24.49 -2.67 -22.09
C VAL A 232 -24.37 -1.16 -21.96
N VAL A 233 -23.16 -0.60 -22.16
CA VAL A 233 -22.95 0.86 -22.11
C VAL A 233 -23.75 1.57 -23.19
N LYS A 234 -23.71 1.10 -24.44
CA LYS A 234 -24.50 1.66 -25.55
C LYS A 234 -25.99 1.67 -25.23
N TYR A 235 -26.52 0.52 -24.84
CA TYR A 235 -27.93 0.38 -24.52
C TYR A 235 -28.38 1.30 -23.36
N LEU A 236 -27.60 1.37 -22.28
CA LEU A 236 -27.94 2.22 -21.14
C LEU A 236 -27.93 3.71 -21.52
N ILE A 237 -26.96 4.15 -22.34
CA ILE A 237 -26.89 5.53 -22.84
C ILE A 237 -28.10 5.84 -23.75
N GLU A 238 -28.45 4.93 -24.66
CA GLU A 238 -29.66 5.05 -25.51
C GLU A 238 -30.95 5.17 -24.67
N LYS A 239 -30.98 4.57 -23.48
CA LYS A 239 -32.11 4.61 -22.54
C LYS A 239 -32.04 5.78 -21.53
N GLY A 240 -31.12 6.73 -21.71
CA GLY A 240 -31.04 7.95 -20.91
C GLY A 240 -30.12 7.89 -19.68
N ALA A 241 -29.14 6.98 -19.67
CA ALA A 241 -28.12 6.99 -18.63
C ALA A 241 -27.24 8.25 -18.72
N THR A 242 -27.03 8.89 -17.57
CA THR A 242 -26.30 10.15 -17.45
C THR A 242 -24.80 9.91 -17.61
N VAL A 243 -24.20 10.45 -18.68
CA VAL A 243 -22.77 10.29 -18.97
C VAL A 243 -21.86 11.26 -18.20
N THR A 244 -22.42 12.38 -17.73
CA THR A 244 -21.70 13.44 -16.97
C THR A 244 -21.75 13.24 -15.45
N GLY A 245 -22.46 12.21 -14.98
CA GLY A 245 -22.56 11.88 -13.57
C GLY A 245 -21.19 11.59 -12.96
N LYS A 246 -21.03 11.92 -11.67
CA LYS A 246 -19.82 11.63 -10.91
C LYS A 246 -20.10 10.62 -9.80
N THR A 247 -19.13 9.74 -9.57
CA THR A 247 -19.03 8.89 -8.38
C THR A 247 -18.70 9.74 -7.14
N SER A 248 -18.74 9.13 -5.94
CA SER A 248 -18.39 9.84 -4.70
C SER A 248 -16.94 10.32 -4.64
N ASN A 249 -16.02 9.73 -5.41
CA ASN A 249 -14.64 10.19 -5.57
C ASN A 249 -14.44 11.14 -6.77
N GLY A 250 -15.53 11.62 -7.39
CA GLY A 250 -15.48 12.64 -8.44
C GLY A 250 -15.21 12.13 -9.85
N LYS A 251 -15.07 10.82 -10.07
CA LYS A 251 -14.81 10.22 -11.39
C LYS A 251 -16.06 10.21 -12.27
N THR A 252 -15.90 10.60 -13.53
CA THR A 252 -16.93 10.52 -14.57
C THR A 252 -16.89 9.18 -15.29
N LEU A 253 -17.89 8.93 -16.14
CA LEU A 253 -17.92 7.76 -17.01
C LEU A 253 -16.69 7.69 -17.94
N LEU A 254 -16.25 8.84 -18.47
CA LEU A 254 -15.08 8.96 -19.34
C LEU A 254 -13.81 8.63 -18.56
N ASP A 255 -13.62 9.19 -17.36
CA ASP A 255 -12.44 8.90 -16.52
C ASP A 255 -12.32 7.40 -16.23
N ILE A 256 -13.44 6.74 -15.91
CA ILE A 256 -13.49 5.30 -15.62
C ILE A 256 -13.12 4.47 -16.85
N ALA A 257 -13.67 4.80 -18.03
CA ALA A 257 -13.35 4.09 -19.27
C ALA A 257 -11.87 4.26 -19.63
N SER A 258 -11.35 5.47 -19.44
CA SER A 258 -9.98 5.85 -19.78
C SER A 258 -8.95 5.20 -18.87
N GLU A 259 -9.17 5.17 -17.56
CA GLU A 259 -8.32 4.48 -16.58
C GLU A 259 -8.32 2.96 -16.76
N ARG A 260 -9.36 2.39 -17.39
CA ARG A 260 -9.44 0.95 -17.68
C ARG A 260 -8.96 0.57 -19.08
N GLY A 261 -8.62 1.56 -19.91
CA GLY A 261 -8.12 1.32 -21.26
C GLY A 261 -9.20 0.84 -22.25
N ASN A 262 -10.48 1.07 -21.94
CA ASN A 262 -11.60 0.60 -22.76
C ASN A 262 -11.82 1.54 -23.96
N VAL A 263 -10.96 1.41 -24.98
CA VAL A 263 -10.89 2.30 -26.15
C VAL A 263 -12.24 2.48 -26.83
N GLU A 264 -12.95 1.39 -27.13
CA GLU A 264 -14.25 1.45 -27.83
C GLU A 264 -15.32 2.19 -27.03
N ILE A 265 -15.26 2.09 -25.69
CA ILE A 265 -16.17 2.80 -24.79
C ILE A 265 -15.81 4.29 -24.74
N VAL A 266 -14.52 4.62 -24.64
CA VAL A 266 -14.04 6.02 -24.72
C VAL A 266 -14.47 6.67 -26.04
N GLN A 267 -14.29 5.97 -27.16
CA GLN A 267 -14.72 6.41 -28.50
C GLN A 267 -16.21 6.67 -28.53
N TYR A 268 -17.01 5.69 -28.10
CA TYR A 268 -18.46 5.81 -28.08
C TYR A 268 -18.94 6.97 -27.20
N ILE A 269 -18.35 7.16 -26.00
CA ILE A 269 -18.70 8.26 -25.10
C ILE A 269 -18.43 9.62 -25.78
N LEU A 270 -17.25 9.81 -26.35
CA LEU A 270 -16.88 11.10 -26.96
C LEU A 270 -17.67 11.39 -28.25
N GLU A 271 -17.96 10.38 -29.05
CA GLU A 271 -18.80 10.53 -30.26
C GLU A 271 -20.25 10.88 -29.92
N ASN A 272 -20.81 10.33 -28.85
CA ASN A 272 -22.19 10.58 -28.43
C ASN A 272 -22.34 11.81 -27.52
N GLN A 273 -21.28 12.26 -26.84
CA GLN A 273 -21.29 13.51 -26.07
C GLN A 273 -21.40 14.76 -26.98
N VAL A 274 -20.76 14.75 -28.16
CA VAL A 274 -20.87 15.84 -29.16
C VAL A 274 -22.25 15.87 -29.84
N GLY A 275 -22.93 14.73 -29.92
CA GLY A 275 -24.28 14.62 -30.49
C GLY A 275 -25.39 15.17 -29.59
N ILE A 276 -25.22 15.15 -28.27
CA ILE A 276 -26.23 15.62 -27.31
C ILE A 276 -26.26 17.16 -27.21
N SER A 277 -25.14 17.86 -27.47
CA SER A 277 -25.13 19.33 -27.47
C SER A 277 -25.78 19.95 -28.72
N THR A 278 -25.80 19.23 -29.85
CA THR A 278 -26.26 19.77 -31.14
C THR A 278 -27.60 19.22 -31.62
N LYS A 279 -28.12 18.13 -31.06
CA LYS A 279 -29.45 17.62 -31.40
C LYS A 279 -30.36 17.53 -30.18
N GLY A 280 -30.96 18.68 -29.88
CA GLY A 280 -32.33 18.76 -29.35
C GLY A 280 -32.58 18.04 -28.03
N ASN A 281 -32.32 18.73 -26.94
CA ASN A 281 -33.37 19.05 -25.98
C ASN A 281 -32.87 20.13 -25.02
N LEU A 282 -33.70 21.16 -24.85
CA LEU A 282 -33.59 22.17 -23.81
C LEU A 282 -33.23 21.48 -22.49
N ILE A 283 -31.98 21.61 -22.05
CA ILE A 283 -31.69 21.42 -20.63
C ILE A 283 -32.26 22.67 -19.97
N GLN A 284 -33.50 22.54 -19.50
CA GLN A 284 -34.08 23.46 -18.54
C GLN A 284 -33.27 23.31 -17.25
N TYR A 285 -32.09 23.93 -17.20
CA TYR A 285 -31.39 24.16 -15.97
C TYR A 285 -32.23 25.14 -15.17
N ASN A 286 -32.92 24.66 -14.15
CA ASN A 286 -33.43 25.48 -13.05
C ASN A 286 -32.25 26.05 -12.25
N PHE A 287 -31.46 26.93 -12.87
CA PHE A 287 -30.85 28.02 -12.14
C PHE A 287 -31.86 29.17 -12.24
N GLY A 288 -32.45 29.57 -11.12
CA GLY A 288 -33.32 30.73 -11.02
C GLY A 288 -32.54 32.03 -11.23
N TYR A 289 -32.04 32.24 -12.44
CA TYR A 289 -31.43 33.48 -12.89
C TYR A 289 -32.04 33.83 -14.25
N ASP A 290 -32.93 34.82 -14.22
CA ASP A 290 -33.38 35.55 -15.40
C ASP A 290 -32.20 36.18 -16.13
N ALA A 291 -32.36 36.23 -17.46
CA ALA A 291 -31.64 37.04 -18.46
C ALA A 291 -30.73 36.24 -19.41
N ALA A 292 -31.20 36.20 -20.65
CA ALA A 292 -30.49 35.95 -21.91
C ALA A 292 -28.95 36.04 -21.81
N ARG A 293 -28.30 34.90 -21.58
CA ARG A 293 -26.95 34.69 -22.10
C ARG A 293 -27.08 34.30 -23.56
N THR A 294 -26.37 35.01 -24.43
CA THR A 294 -26.28 34.72 -25.86
C THR A 294 -25.81 33.28 -26.05
N PHE A 295 -26.29 32.63 -27.12
CA PHE A 295 -25.99 31.24 -27.47
C PHE A 295 -24.47 30.96 -27.38
N ASP A 296 -23.67 31.93 -27.82
CA ASP A 296 -22.21 31.92 -27.81
C ASP A 296 -21.59 31.74 -26.40
N GLU A 297 -22.13 32.37 -25.34
CA GLU A 297 -21.57 32.23 -23.98
C GLU A 297 -21.87 30.85 -23.37
N ILE A 298 -23.02 30.26 -23.72
CA ILE A 298 -23.41 28.91 -23.28
C ILE A 298 -22.59 27.87 -24.04
N GLU A 299 -22.38 28.07 -25.34
CA GLU A 299 -21.55 27.22 -26.18
C GLU A 299 -20.08 27.22 -25.71
N ILE A 300 -19.50 28.40 -25.46
CA ILE A 300 -18.16 28.55 -24.87
C ILE A 300 -18.08 27.85 -23.50
N GLY A 301 -19.12 27.97 -22.66
CA GLY A 301 -19.17 27.30 -21.36
C GLY A 301 -19.20 25.78 -21.45
N LEU A 302 -19.90 25.23 -22.46
CA LEU A 302 -19.99 23.78 -22.71
C LEU A 302 -18.68 23.22 -23.29
N GLU A 303 -18.03 23.96 -24.19
CA GLU A 303 -16.72 23.59 -24.74
C GLU A 303 -15.64 23.55 -23.64
N GLN A 304 -15.62 24.56 -22.76
CA GLN A 304 -14.70 24.59 -21.62
C GLN A 304 -14.93 23.42 -20.66
N LEU A 305 -16.20 23.01 -20.48
CA LEU A 305 -16.54 21.87 -19.62
C LEU A 305 -16.11 20.54 -20.27
N ALA A 306 -16.33 20.38 -21.57
CA ALA A 306 -15.89 19.21 -22.34
C ALA A 306 -14.36 19.04 -22.30
N PHE A 307 -13.63 20.15 -22.47
CA PHE A 307 -12.18 20.20 -22.36
C PHE A 307 -11.68 19.73 -21.00
N ARG A 308 -12.32 20.17 -19.91
CA ARG A 308 -11.97 19.74 -18.55
C ARG A 308 -12.16 18.24 -18.32
N PHE A 309 -13.23 17.64 -18.85
CA PHE A 309 -13.47 16.20 -18.71
C PHE A 309 -12.47 15.35 -19.51
N GLN A 310 -12.12 15.78 -20.72
CA GLN A 310 -11.10 15.09 -21.51
C GLN A 310 -9.72 15.17 -20.85
N SER A 311 -9.42 16.29 -20.21
CA SER A 311 -8.15 16.53 -19.51
C SER A 311 -8.01 15.64 -18.27
N THR A 312 -9.06 15.47 -17.46
CA THR A 312 -9.03 14.51 -16.33
C THR A 312 -8.92 13.06 -16.80
N ALA A 313 -9.61 12.72 -17.90
CA ALA A 313 -9.55 11.40 -18.48
C ALA A 313 -8.17 11.07 -19.07
N LEU A 314 -7.48 12.07 -19.64
CA LEU A 314 -6.11 11.95 -20.14
C LEU A 314 -5.13 11.64 -19.02
N ILE A 315 -5.25 12.32 -17.87
CA ILE A 315 -4.46 12.00 -16.66
C ILE A 315 -4.68 10.53 -16.27
N GLY A 316 -5.94 10.07 -16.16
CA GLY A 316 -6.26 8.70 -15.75
C GLY A 316 -5.75 7.63 -16.72
N ALA A 317 -5.89 7.86 -18.04
CA ALA A 317 -5.35 6.98 -19.07
C ALA A 317 -3.81 6.91 -19.03
N THR A 318 -3.17 8.04 -18.76
CA THR A 318 -1.70 8.15 -18.68
C THR A 318 -1.15 7.43 -17.46
N GLN A 319 -1.78 7.59 -16.29
CA GLN A 319 -1.43 6.86 -15.05
C GLN A 319 -1.51 5.34 -15.20
N SER A 320 -2.36 4.87 -16.11
CA SER A 320 -2.58 3.45 -16.35
C SER A 320 -1.87 2.92 -17.61
N GLY A 321 -1.10 3.77 -18.29
CA GLY A 321 -0.28 3.39 -19.45
C GLY A 321 -1.05 3.08 -20.74
N HIS A 322 -2.32 3.51 -20.85
CA HIS A 322 -3.20 3.15 -21.96
C HIS A 322 -2.97 4.01 -23.21
N THR A 323 -1.88 3.70 -23.94
CA THR A 323 -1.44 4.45 -25.14
C THR A 323 -2.54 4.71 -26.18
N PRO A 324 -3.40 3.74 -26.57
CA PRO A 324 -4.47 4.00 -27.55
C PRO A 324 -5.52 5.00 -27.06
N VAL A 325 -5.85 4.96 -25.77
CA VAL A 325 -6.80 5.91 -25.15
C VAL A 325 -6.18 7.30 -25.09
N VAL A 326 -4.91 7.40 -24.65
CA VAL A 326 -4.18 8.68 -24.62
C VAL A 326 -4.18 9.33 -26.00
N LYS A 327 -3.81 8.58 -27.03
CA LYS A 327 -3.79 9.05 -28.42
C LYS A 327 -5.15 9.58 -28.85
N TYR A 328 -6.20 8.79 -28.63
CA TYR A 328 -7.55 9.18 -29.04
C TYR A 328 -8.07 10.42 -28.27
N LEU A 329 -7.78 10.54 -26.98
CA LEU A 329 -8.17 11.71 -26.19
C LEU A 329 -7.53 13.00 -26.72
N ILE A 330 -6.24 12.95 -27.05
CA ILE A 330 -5.52 14.10 -27.62
C ILE A 330 -6.06 14.44 -29.01
N GLU A 331 -6.33 13.45 -29.87
CA GLU A 331 -6.99 13.64 -31.17
C GLU A 331 -8.38 14.28 -31.05
N LYS A 332 -9.04 14.14 -29.89
CA LYS A 332 -10.34 14.76 -29.57
C LYS A 332 -10.25 16.08 -28.81
N GLY A 333 -9.05 16.64 -28.66
CA GLY A 333 -8.84 17.98 -28.11
C GLY A 333 -8.50 18.02 -26.61
N ALA A 334 -8.15 16.88 -26.00
CA ALA A 334 -7.65 16.89 -24.61
C ALA A 334 -6.36 17.73 -24.52
N ASP A 335 -6.23 18.50 -23.44
CA ASP A 335 -5.02 19.27 -23.16
C ASP A 335 -3.83 18.34 -22.92
N VAL A 336 -2.91 18.29 -23.88
CA VAL A 336 -1.70 17.45 -23.80
C VAL A 336 -0.84 17.78 -22.58
N ASP A 337 -0.89 19.03 -22.10
CA ASP A 337 -0.11 19.54 -20.99
C ASP A 337 -0.95 19.81 -19.74
N VAL A 338 -2.09 19.13 -19.61
CA VAL A 338 -2.95 19.18 -18.41
C VAL A 338 -2.13 18.96 -17.15
N GLU A 339 -2.35 19.80 -16.13
CA GLU A 339 -1.70 19.67 -14.84
C GLU A 339 -2.62 19.02 -13.80
N ASN A 340 -2.11 18.03 -13.07
CA ASN A 340 -2.78 17.55 -11.86
C ASN A 340 -2.55 18.50 -10.65
N SER A 341 -2.99 18.11 -9.47
CA SER A 341 -2.83 18.91 -8.24
C SER A 341 -1.38 19.29 -7.91
N ASP A 342 -0.39 18.52 -8.37
CA ASP A 342 1.05 18.73 -8.17
C ASP A 342 1.78 19.31 -9.38
N LYS A 343 1.00 19.81 -10.35
CA LYS A 343 1.50 20.29 -11.64
C LYS A 343 2.27 19.23 -12.43
N LEU A 344 1.96 17.95 -12.21
CA LEU A 344 2.49 16.90 -13.07
C LEU A 344 1.69 16.87 -14.37
N THR A 345 2.40 16.90 -15.50
CA THR A 345 1.84 16.73 -16.84
C THR A 345 1.76 15.24 -17.21
N PRO A 346 0.94 14.84 -18.19
CA PRO A 346 0.95 13.48 -18.71
C PRO A 346 2.35 12.98 -19.09
N LEU A 347 3.20 13.86 -19.66
CA LEU A 347 4.55 13.50 -20.07
C LEU A 347 5.44 13.15 -18.86
N MET A 348 5.32 13.92 -17.77
CA MET A 348 6.01 13.63 -16.51
C MET A 348 5.56 12.30 -15.90
N MET A 349 4.25 12.04 -15.90
CA MET A 349 3.68 10.81 -15.36
C MET A 349 4.14 9.58 -16.16
N ALA A 350 4.09 9.66 -17.49
CA ALA A 350 4.61 8.61 -18.37
C ALA A 350 6.12 8.41 -18.18
N SER A 351 6.87 9.48 -17.92
CA SER A 351 8.31 9.46 -17.64
C SER A 351 8.64 8.83 -16.29
N CYS A 352 7.76 8.96 -15.29
CA CYS A 352 7.90 8.31 -13.98
C CYS A 352 7.67 6.80 -14.08
N GLU A 353 6.57 6.39 -14.72
CA GLU A 353 6.10 5.00 -14.78
C GLU A 353 6.78 4.17 -15.90
N GLY A 354 7.55 4.80 -16.78
CA GLY A 354 8.24 4.09 -17.87
C GLY A 354 7.33 3.74 -19.05
N TYR A 355 6.19 4.42 -19.21
CA TYR A 355 5.25 4.18 -20.30
C TYR A 355 5.72 4.82 -21.63
N PHE A 356 6.72 4.18 -22.26
CA PHE A 356 7.34 4.66 -23.50
C PHE A 356 6.34 4.99 -24.61
N GLY A 357 5.34 4.13 -24.83
CA GLY A 357 4.31 4.35 -25.86
C GLY A 357 3.50 5.63 -25.61
N VAL A 358 3.16 5.90 -24.35
CA VAL A 358 2.44 7.11 -23.93
C VAL A 358 3.33 8.33 -24.09
N ALA A 359 4.57 8.29 -23.58
CA ALA A 359 5.52 9.40 -23.71
C ALA A 359 5.79 9.75 -25.18
N LYS A 360 5.90 8.75 -26.05
CA LYS A 360 6.06 8.94 -27.50
C LYS A 360 4.87 9.67 -28.13
N VAL A 361 3.64 9.24 -27.85
CA VAL A 361 2.43 9.91 -28.37
C VAL A 361 2.34 11.36 -27.90
N LEU A 362 2.66 11.63 -26.62
CA LEU A 362 2.63 12.98 -26.06
C LEU A 362 3.65 13.90 -26.76
N MET A 363 4.87 13.42 -27.01
CA MET A 363 5.88 14.21 -27.74
C MET A 363 5.51 14.41 -29.22
N GLU A 364 4.92 13.40 -29.88
CA GLU A 364 4.42 13.53 -31.27
C GLU A 364 3.27 14.53 -31.40
N THR A 365 2.60 14.86 -30.28
CA THR A 365 1.45 15.78 -30.22
C THR A 365 1.82 17.14 -29.60
N HIS A 366 3.11 17.50 -29.63
CA HIS A 366 3.64 18.79 -29.18
C HIS A 366 3.43 19.10 -27.69
N ALA A 367 3.45 18.09 -26.81
CA ALA A 367 3.57 18.32 -25.37
C ALA A 367 4.81 19.19 -25.05
N ASP A 368 4.68 20.11 -24.11
CA ASP A 368 5.79 20.92 -23.62
C ASP A 368 6.78 20.03 -22.83
N ILE A 369 7.89 19.72 -23.50
CA ILE A 369 8.94 18.81 -23.03
C ILE A 369 9.63 19.33 -21.75
N ASP A 370 9.75 20.65 -21.63
CA ASP A 370 10.47 21.31 -20.53
C ASP A 370 9.51 21.95 -19.52
N LYS A 371 8.21 21.65 -19.60
CA LYS A 371 7.25 22.05 -18.58
C LYS A 371 7.68 21.54 -17.21
N ILE A 372 7.36 22.30 -16.16
CA ILE A 372 7.86 22.07 -14.81
C ILE A 372 6.74 21.84 -13.79
N ASN A 373 6.98 20.95 -12.82
CA ASN A 373 6.06 20.70 -11.71
C ASN A 373 6.26 21.71 -10.57
N LYS A 374 5.61 21.50 -9.42
CA LYS A 374 5.77 22.35 -8.22
C LYS A 374 7.20 22.44 -7.66
N LYS A 375 8.04 21.44 -7.91
CA LYS A 375 9.46 21.42 -7.52
C LYS A 375 10.38 21.93 -8.65
N GLU A 376 9.79 22.53 -9.69
CA GLU A 376 10.49 22.95 -10.90
C GLU A 376 11.17 21.79 -11.64
N GLU A 377 10.68 20.56 -11.49
CA GLU A 377 11.23 19.38 -12.17
C GLU A 377 10.55 19.18 -13.54
N THR A 378 11.37 18.93 -14.56
CA THR A 378 10.92 18.55 -15.92
C THR A 378 10.71 17.05 -16.04
N ALA A 379 10.09 16.59 -17.14
CA ALA A 379 9.99 15.17 -17.48
C ALA A 379 11.36 14.47 -17.54
N LEU A 380 12.42 15.20 -17.91
CA LEU A 380 13.79 14.67 -17.95
C LEU A 380 14.34 14.36 -16.55
N HIS A 381 14.07 15.22 -15.56
CA HIS A 381 14.45 14.97 -14.16
C HIS A 381 13.78 13.70 -13.64
N ILE A 382 12.48 13.57 -13.88
CA ILE A 382 11.67 12.43 -13.44
C ILE A 382 12.13 11.14 -14.12
N ALA A 383 12.36 11.16 -15.44
CA ALA A 383 12.91 10.00 -16.16
C ALA A 383 14.29 9.58 -15.62
N ALA A 384 15.12 10.57 -15.23
CA ALA A 384 16.44 10.31 -14.67
C ALA A 384 16.40 9.75 -13.24
N GLU A 385 15.46 10.20 -12.42
CA GLU A 385 15.19 9.65 -11.08
C GLU A 385 14.70 8.20 -11.15
N SER A 386 13.68 7.94 -11.97
CA SER A 386 13.08 6.61 -12.14
C SER A 386 13.95 5.62 -12.92
N GLY A 387 14.99 6.08 -13.61
CA GLY A 387 15.87 5.22 -14.41
C GLY A 387 15.31 4.82 -15.78
N ASN A 388 14.29 5.52 -16.27
CA ASN A 388 13.60 5.20 -17.53
C ASN A 388 14.41 5.67 -18.75
N ILE A 389 15.48 4.93 -19.06
CA ILE A 389 16.47 5.29 -20.09
C ILE A 389 15.88 5.51 -21.49
N ASP A 390 14.88 4.72 -21.90
CA ASP A 390 14.28 4.84 -23.24
C ASP A 390 13.51 6.15 -23.39
N ILE A 391 12.77 6.55 -22.35
CA ILE A 391 12.07 7.83 -22.31
C ILE A 391 13.06 8.99 -22.20
N LEU A 392 14.08 8.86 -21.36
CA LEU A 392 15.15 9.85 -21.24
C LEU A 392 15.85 10.11 -22.58
N ARG A 393 16.18 9.05 -23.33
CA ARG A 393 16.74 9.14 -24.70
C ARG A 393 15.77 9.82 -25.65
N LEU A 394 14.47 9.51 -25.54
CA LEU A 394 13.43 10.11 -26.37
C LEU A 394 13.26 11.61 -26.09
N LEU A 395 13.21 12.01 -24.82
CA LEU A 395 13.16 13.42 -24.40
C LEU A 395 14.34 14.22 -24.95
N ILE A 396 15.57 13.72 -24.76
CA ILE A 396 16.79 14.39 -25.24
C ILE A 396 16.81 14.49 -26.78
N ARG A 397 16.37 13.46 -27.49
CA ARG A 397 16.26 13.50 -28.96
C ARG A 397 15.25 14.53 -29.46
N ASN A 398 14.22 14.83 -28.68
CA ASN A 398 13.20 15.83 -28.99
C ASN A 398 13.53 17.22 -28.40
N GLY A 399 14.75 17.44 -27.89
CA GLY A 399 15.23 18.77 -27.50
C GLY A 399 15.08 19.13 -26.04
N ALA A 400 14.80 18.17 -25.15
CA ALA A 400 14.76 18.43 -23.70
C ALA A 400 16.05 19.10 -23.18
N GLN A 401 15.91 20.09 -22.31
CA GLN A 401 17.03 20.80 -21.72
C GLN A 401 17.79 19.94 -20.70
N ILE A 402 18.95 19.42 -21.11
CA ILE A 402 19.78 18.52 -20.29
C ILE A 402 20.26 19.17 -18.99
N ALA A 403 20.58 20.47 -19.04
CA ALA A 403 21.10 21.25 -17.93
C ALA A 403 20.01 22.08 -17.21
N ALA A 404 18.73 21.76 -17.43
CA ALA A 404 17.65 22.36 -16.66
C ALA A 404 17.86 22.06 -15.17
N LYS A 405 17.55 23.03 -14.31
CA LYS A 405 17.69 22.92 -12.85
C LYS A 405 16.33 23.05 -12.18
N ASN A 406 16.09 22.24 -11.17
CA ASN A 406 14.91 22.34 -10.31
C ASN A 406 15.09 23.40 -9.19
N VAL A 407 14.14 23.49 -8.26
CA VAL A 407 14.20 24.45 -7.12
C VAL A 407 15.43 24.28 -6.23
N GLU A 408 16.02 23.08 -6.17
CA GLU A 408 17.23 22.77 -5.40
C GLU A 408 18.50 22.96 -6.24
N GLY A 409 18.39 23.45 -7.48
CA GLY A 409 19.51 23.59 -8.40
C GLY A 409 19.99 22.26 -9.00
N MET A 410 19.25 21.17 -8.82
CA MET A 410 19.62 19.85 -9.30
C MET A 410 19.25 19.68 -10.78
N GLU A 411 20.21 19.16 -11.55
CA GLU A 411 20.02 18.68 -12.93
C GLU A 411 19.68 17.18 -12.97
N ALA A 412 19.21 16.67 -14.11
CA ALA A 412 18.92 15.25 -14.31
C ALA A 412 20.07 14.30 -13.89
N LEU A 413 21.33 14.71 -14.09
CA LEU A 413 22.50 13.92 -13.68
C LEU A 413 22.57 13.72 -12.15
N HIS A 414 22.15 14.71 -11.36
CA HIS A 414 22.11 14.61 -9.90
C HIS A 414 21.08 13.58 -9.44
N PHE A 415 19.88 13.59 -10.03
CA PHE A 415 18.82 12.62 -9.72
C PHE A 415 19.24 11.19 -10.07
N ALA A 416 19.81 10.98 -11.26
CA ALA A 416 20.34 9.69 -11.66
C ALA A 416 21.46 9.22 -10.74
N ALA A 417 22.33 10.14 -10.29
CA ALA A 417 23.46 9.83 -9.43
C ALA A 417 23.01 9.47 -8.01
N LYS A 418 22.07 10.23 -7.44
CA LYS A 418 21.46 10.00 -6.13
C LYS A 418 20.74 8.65 -6.05
N ASN A 419 20.12 8.21 -7.14
CA ASN A 419 19.35 6.96 -7.22
C ASN A 419 20.12 5.79 -7.85
N GLY A 420 21.39 5.97 -8.23
CA GLY A 420 22.22 4.87 -8.73
C GLY A 420 21.90 4.40 -10.15
N GLN A 421 21.25 5.24 -10.96
CA GLN A 421 20.74 4.89 -12.30
C GLN A 421 21.87 4.86 -13.34
N MET A 422 22.66 3.78 -13.34
CA MET A 422 23.89 3.66 -14.15
C MET A 422 23.70 3.91 -15.65
N ASP A 423 22.65 3.34 -16.26
CA ASP A 423 22.43 3.49 -17.71
C ASP A 423 22.06 4.92 -18.10
N VAL A 424 21.30 5.60 -17.23
CA VAL A 424 21.02 7.03 -17.35
C VAL A 424 22.28 7.86 -17.18
N ILE A 425 23.10 7.57 -16.16
CA ILE A 425 24.40 8.24 -15.94
C ILE A 425 25.29 8.13 -17.18
N ARG A 426 25.46 6.92 -17.73
CA ARG A 426 26.30 6.71 -18.91
C ARG A 426 25.84 7.57 -20.08
N TYR A 427 24.53 7.60 -20.32
CA TYR A 427 23.98 8.39 -21.42
C TYR A 427 24.08 9.90 -21.17
N LEU A 428 23.74 10.38 -19.97
CA LEU A 428 23.80 11.81 -19.64
C LEU A 428 25.24 12.34 -19.64
N VAL A 429 26.22 11.56 -19.16
CA VAL A 429 27.63 11.96 -19.18
C VAL A 429 28.17 12.11 -20.61
N GLU A 430 27.68 11.31 -21.56
CA GLU A 430 28.02 11.48 -22.99
C GLU A 430 27.38 12.72 -23.63
N LYS A 431 26.38 13.32 -22.99
CA LYS A 431 25.61 14.46 -23.52
C LYS A 431 25.84 15.78 -22.77
N THR A 432 26.23 15.72 -21.50
CA THR A 432 26.47 16.91 -20.68
C THR A 432 27.77 17.61 -21.08
N THR A 433 27.79 18.93 -20.93
CA THR A 433 28.99 19.77 -21.08
C THR A 433 29.74 19.98 -19.77
N ASN A 434 29.10 19.70 -18.61
CA ASN A 434 29.72 19.86 -17.30
C ASN A 434 29.31 18.73 -16.33
N ILE A 435 30.19 17.74 -16.16
CA ILE A 435 30.02 16.64 -15.18
C ILE A 435 30.09 17.11 -13.71
N ASN A 436 30.64 18.31 -13.47
CA ASN A 436 30.86 18.90 -12.16
C ASN A 436 29.88 20.04 -11.87
N SER A 437 28.70 20.05 -12.51
CA SER A 437 27.67 21.02 -12.14
C SER A 437 27.28 20.83 -10.67
N GLU A 438 26.99 21.94 -10.00
CA GLU A 438 26.66 22.00 -8.58
C GLU A 438 25.19 22.40 -8.41
N ASN A 439 24.53 21.78 -7.43
CA ASN A 439 23.22 22.20 -6.95
C ASN A 439 23.31 23.42 -6.02
N ASN A 440 22.18 23.85 -5.46
CA ASN A 440 22.12 25.01 -4.57
C ASN A 440 22.89 24.81 -3.26
N GLU A 441 23.28 23.59 -2.87
CA GLU A 441 24.13 23.30 -1.71
C GLU A 441 25.61 23.09 -2.10
N GLY A 442 25.99 23.31 -3.36
CA GLY A 442 27.35 23.04 -3.85
C GLY A 442 27.63 21.55 -4.02
N GLU A 443 26.60 20.70 -4.07
CA GLU A 443 26.76 19.26 -4.22
C GLU A 443 26.85 18.91 -5.71
N THR A 444 27.87 18.14 -6.07
CA THR A 444 28.07 17.60 -7.42
C THR A 444 27.46 16.21 -7.55
N SER A 445 27.33 15.70 -8.78
CA SER A 445 26.83 14.35 -9.05
C SER A 445 27.65 13.25 -8.34
N ILE A 446 28.97 13.38 -8.22
CA ILE A 446 29.80 12.43 -7.46
C ILE A 446 29.54 12.51 -5.94
N TYR A 447 29.23 13.70 -5.41
CA TYR A 447 28.87 13.86 -4.00
C TYR A 447 27.56 13.16 -3.67
N VAL A 448 26.50 13.41 -4.44
CA VAL A 448 25.18 12.78 -4.21
C VAL A 448 25.20 11.27 -4.47
N ALA A 449 25.99 10.79 -5.44
CA ALA A 449 26.22 9.35 -5.62
C ALA A 449 26.95 8.71 -4.43
N SER A 450 27.93 9.41 -3.85
CA SER A 450 28.65 8.95 -2.66
C SER A 450 27.75 8.91 -1.43
N GLN A 451 26.84 9.88 -1.30
CA GLN A 451 25.83 9.90 -0.25
C GLN A 451 24.79 8.78 -0.43
N GLY A 452 24.40 8.48 -1.67
CA GLY A 452 23.50 7.36 -2.00
C GLY A 452 24.16 5.97 -1.91
N GLY A 453 25.49 5.91 -1.80
CA GLY A 453 26.25 4.66 -1.71
C GLY A 453 26.42 3.91 -3.03
N HIS A 454 26.33 4.62 -4.15
CA HIS A 454 26.35 4.03 -5.49
C HIS A 454 27.77 3.86 -6.03
N SER A 455 28.49 2.86 -5.55
CA SER A 455 29.92 2.63 -5.86
C SER A 455 30.25 2.57 -7.35
N ASN A 456 29.39 1.91 -8.15
CA ASN A 456 29.61 1.82 -9.59
C ASN A 456 29.48 3.19 -10.27
N VAL A 457 28.50 3.99 -9.86
CA VAL A 457 28.30 5.35 -10.37
C VAL A 457 29.49 6.24 -10.02
N VAL A 458 29.97 6.18 -8.77
CA VAL A 458 31.14 6.96 -8.35
C VAL A 458 32.38 6.60 -9.18
N LYS A 459 32.68 5.30 -9.33
CA LYS A 459 33.81 4.83 -10.14
C LYS A 459 33.72 5.34 -11.59
N TYR A 460 32.55 5.20 -12.21
CA TYR A 460 32.33 5.68 -13.58
C TYR A 460 32.47 7.20 -13.70
N LEU A 461 31.93 7.98 -12.76
CA LEU A 461 32.07 9.45 -12.78
C LEU A 461 33.55 9.87 -12.65
N ILE A 462 34.32 9.20 -11.79
CA ILE A 462 35.77 9.45 -11.66
C ILE A 462 36.51 9.13 -12.97
N GLU A 463 36.20 7.99 -13.60
CA GLU A 463 36.75 7.62 -14.92
C GLU A 463 36.44 8.66 -16.00
N LYS A 464 35.31 9.36 -15.88
CA LYS A 464 34.87 10.42 -16.78
C LYS A 464 35.34 11.82 -16.37
N GLY A 465 36.21 11.93 -15.37
CA GLY A 465 36.84 13.19 -14.97
C GLY A 465 36.03 14.04 -14.00
N ALA A 466 35.08 13.45 -13.26
CA ALA A 466 34.43 14.14 -12.14
C ALA A 466 35.46 14.48 -11.05
N SER A 467 35.37 15.70 -10.51
CA SER A 467 36.26 16.20 -9.47
C SER A 467 35.95 15.54 -8.13
N THR A 468 36.93 14.85 -7.55
CA THR A 468 36.84 14.29 -6.19
C THR A 468 37.05 15.34 -5.10
N GLU A 469 37.48 16.55 -5.49
CA GLU A 469 37.92 17.61 -4.58
C GLU A 469 36.88 18.73 -4.41
N ALA A 470 35.78 18.70 -5.17
CA ALA A 470 34.68 19.65 -5.07
C ALA A 470 34.12 19.69 -3.63
N LYS A 471 33.81 20.90 -3.15
CA LYS A 471 33.31 21.15 -1.80
C LYS A 471 31.89 21.69 -1.86
N THR A 472 31.02 21.13 -1.04
CA THR A 472 29.69 21.71 -0.79
C THR A 472 29.81 23.05 -0.06
N LYS A 473 28.69 23.78 0.08
CA LYS A 473 28.60 24.99 0.90
C LYS A 473 29.02 24.77 2.35
N ARG A 474 28.92 23.54 2.86
CA ARG A 474 29.40 23.14 4.20
C ARG A 474 30.87 22.73 4.22
N GLY A 475 31.58 22.86 3.10
CA GLY A 475 32.98 22.47 2.95
C GLY A 475 33.19 20.96 2.81
N MET A 476 32.13 20.16 2.66
CA MET A 476 32.24 18.70 2.58
C MET A 476 32.64 18.24 1.18
N LYS A 477 33.50 17.22 1.10
CA LYS A 477 33.86 16.51 -0.15
C LYS A 477 33.10 15.20 -0.27
N ALA A 478 33.12 14.57 -1.44
CA ALA A 478 32.56 13.23 -1.67
C ALA A 478 33.09 12.18 -0.67
N LEU A 479 34.37 12.29 -0.28
CA LEU A 479 34.98 11.39 0.71
C LEU A 479 34.32 11.52 2.09
N HIS A 480 33.92 12.73 2.52
CA HIS A 480 33.17 12.91 3.76
C HIS A 480 31.80 12.21 3.70
N ALA A 481 31.10 12.33 2.58
CA ALA A 481 29.81 11.68 2.39
C ALA A 481 29.97 10.15 2.45
N ALA A 482 30.91 9.59 1.70
CA ALA A 482 31.20 8.16 1.69
C ALA A 482 31.60 7.62 3.08
N SER A 483 32.43 8.38 3.81
CA SER A 483 32.85 8.05 5.17
C SER A 483 31.71 8.09 6.18
N ARG A 484 30.79 9.06 6.06
CA ARG A 484 29.60 9.18 6.92
C ARG A 484 28.59 8.04 6.71
N ILE A 485 28.48 7.52 5.49
CA ILE A 485 27.55 6.43 5.14
C ILE A 485 28.18 5.04 5.32
N GLY A 486 29.51 4.96 5.38
CA GLY A 486 30.23 3.70 5.62
C GLY A 486 30.56 2.90 4.37
N GLN A 487 30.54 3.53 3.20
CA GLN A 487 30.67 2.85 1.90
C GLN A 487 32.14 2.65 1.56
N ILE A 488 32.72 1.53 2.02
CA ILE A 488 34.17 1.27 1.94
C ILE A 488 34.71 1.27 0.51
N ASP A 489 33.96 0.78 -0.48
CA ASP A 489 34.43 0.75 -1.86
C ASP A 489 34.54 2.15 -2.47
N ILE A 490 33.62 3.04 -2.09
CA ILE A 490 33.66 4.45 -2.48
C ILE A 490 34.81 5.15 -1.77
N VAL A 491 34.97 4.92 -0.46
CA VAL A 491 36.07 5.47 0.33
C VAL A 491 37.42 5.06 -0.27
N ARG A 492 37.60 3.78 -0.61
CA ARG A 492 38.82 3.28 -1.26
C ARG A 492 39.12 4.02 -2.56
N CYS A 493 38.13 4.10 -3.43
CA CYS A 493 38.27 4.76 -4.72
C CYS A 493 38.59 6.26 -4.60
N LEU A 494 37.91 6.96 -3.69
CA LEU A 494 38.13 8.40 -3.46
C LEU A 494 39.45 8.67 -2.74
N ALA A 495 39.83 7.86 -1.76
CA ALA A 495 41.09 8.02 -1.01
C ALA A 495 42.33 7.81 -1.89
N GLU A 496 42.23 6.98 -2.92
CA GLU A 496 43.31 6.80 -3.91
C GLU A 496 43.47 7.99 -4.87
N LYS A 497 42.43 8.81 -5.02
CA LYS A 497 42.41 9.95 -5.94
C LYS A 497 42.52 11.31 -5.24
N THR A 498 42.28 11.36 -3.93
CA THR A 498 42.34 12.62 -3.19
C THR A 498 43.76 13.09 -2.94
N THR A 499 43.97 14.41 -2.94
CA THR A 499 45.26 15.02 -2.59
C THR A 499 45.46 15.18 -1.09
N ASN A 500 44.38 15.15 -0.30
CA ASN A 500 44.44 15.27 1.16
C ASN A 500 43.29 14.50 1.83
N ILE A 501 43.62 13.35 2.44
CA ILE A 501 42.69 12.48 3.16
C ILE A 501 42.09 13.16 4.41
N ASP A 502 42.78 14.14 4.98
CA ASP A 502 42.38 14.90 6.18
C ASP A 502 41.78 16.26 5.82
N SER A 503 41.20 16.39 4.63
CA SER A 503 40.51 17.62 4.24
C SER A 503 39.39 17.94 5.24
N GLU A 504 39.37 19.15 5.79
CA GLU A 504 38.36 19.58 6.75
C GLU A 504 37.16 20.26 6.08
N ASN A 505 35.96 20.01 6.63
CA ASN A 505 34.76 20.77 6.33
C ASN A 505 34.71 22.11 7.11
N ASN A 506 33.62 22.88 7.00
CA ASN A 506 33.51 24.19 7.64
C ASN A 506 33.50 24.12 9.18
N GLU A 507 33.27 22.95 9.77
CA GLU A 507 33.31 22.70 11.23
C GLU A 507 34.66 22.14 11.68
N GLY A 508 35.62 21.92 10.77
CA GLY A 508 36.90 21.27 11.08
C GLY A 508 36.78 19.74 11.18
N GLU A 509 35.70 19.14 10.68
CA GLU A 509 35.52 17.69 10.68
C GLU A 509 36.25 17.08 9.47
N THR A 510 37.03 16.02 9.71
CA THR A 510 37.70 15.22 8.67
C THR A 510 36.85 14.02 8.26
N PRO A 511 37.16 13.31 7.15
CA PRO A 511 36.51 12.05 6.81
C PRO A 511 36.61 11.00 7.93
N LEU A 512 37.77 10.92 8.61
CA LEU A 512 37.96 10.05 9.77
C LEU A 512 36.97 10.41 10.89
N TYR A 513 36.81 11.70 11.22
CA TYR A 513 35.83 12.16 12.20
C TYR A 513 34.41 11.73 11.82
N THR A 514 34.00 11.92 10.55
CA THR A 514 32.65 11.54 10.11
C THR A 514 32.39 10.04 10.16
N ALA A 515 33.38 9.20 9.81
CA ALA A 515 33.29 7.76 9.93
C ALA A 515 33.22 7.31 11.40
N SER A 516 33.99 7.96 12.27
CA SER A 516 33.97 7.69 13.71
C SER A 516 32.65 8.08 14.37
N ARG A 517 32.05 9.21 13.96
CA ARG A 517 30.72 9.65 14.40
C ARG A 517 29.64 8.63 14.04
N SER A 518 29.69 8.09 12.83
CA SER A 518 28.70 7.11 12.33
C SER A 518 29.00 5.65 12.71
N GLY A 519 30.12 5.36 13.38
CA GLY A 519 30.44 4.00 13.86
C GLY A 519 30.99 3.05 12.80
N HIS A 520 31.45 3.54 11.65
CA HIS A 520 31.90 2.70 10.54
C HIS A 520 33.35 2.21 10.72
N SER A 521 33.54 1.21 11.57
CA SER A 521 34.86 0.67 11.96
C SER A 521 35.74 0.25 10.77
N VAL A 522 35.17 -0.37 9.74
CA VAL A 522 35.90 -0.77 8.52
C VAL A 522 36.46 0.45 7.76
N VAL A 523 35.67 1.52 7.67
CA VAL A 523 36.11 2.78 7.04
C VAL A 523 37.16 3.46 7.90
N VAL A 524 36.94 3.54 9.22
CA VAL A 524 37.91 4.11 10.18
C VAL A 524 39.26 3.40 10.05
N LYS A 525 39.27 2.07 10.10
CA LYS A 525 40.47 1.26 9.92
C LYS A 525 41.20 1.59 8.62
N TYR A 526 40.48 1.60 7.50
CA TYR A 526 41.08 1.89 6.21
C TYR A 526 41.65 3.31 6.11
N LEU A 527 40.95 4.33 6.63
CA LEU A 527 41.44 5.71 6.63
C LEU A 527 42.72 5.84 7.47
N LEU A 528 42.79 5.16 8.62
CA LEU A 528 43.98 5.13 9.46
C LEU A 528 45.16 4.41 8.76
N GLU A 529 44.90 3.29 8.08
CA GLU A 529 45.90 2.59 7.26
C GLU A 529 46.44 3.47 6.12
N LYS A 530 45.63 4.43 5.62
CA LYS A 530 46.02 5.44 4.64
C LYS A 530 46.64 6.71 5.24
N GLY A 531 46.89 6.72 6.55
CA GLY A 531 47.62 7.79 7.23
C GLY A 531 46.75 8.97 7.66
N ALA A 532 45.44 8.81 7.79
CA ALA A 532 44.57 9.86 8.32
C ALA A 532 44.98 10.27 9.74
N ALA A 533 44.99 11.57 10.01
CA ALA A 533 45.46 12.14 11.26
C ALA A 533 44.48 11.84 12.42
N VAL A 534 44.82 10.81 13.21
CA VAL A 534 44.04 10.30 14.35
C VAL A 534 43.79 11.32 15.48
N LYS A 535 44.66 12.32 15.62
CA LYS A 535 44.61 13.34 16.70
C LYS A 535 43.94 14.65 16.29
N THR A 536 43.33 14.70 15.11
CA THR A 536 42.62 15.89 14.64
C THR A 536 41.52 16.29 15.61
N LYS A 537 41.27 17.59 15.72
CA LYS A 537 40.18 18.15 16.53
C LYS A 537 39.41 19.13 15.66
N ASN A 538 38.09 19.02 15.68
CA ASN A 538 37.24 19.98 14.98
C ASN A 538 37.23 21.34 15.71
N LYS A 539 36.48 22.31 15.19
CA LYS A 539 36.38 23.66 15.78
C LYS A 539 35.84 23.69 17.21
N PHE A 540 35.22 22.62 17.70
CA PHE A 540 34.74 22.47 19.08
C PHE A 540 35.72 21.72 19.99
N GLY A 541 36.87 21.29 19.45
CA GLY A 541 37.88 20.51 20.17
C GLY A 541 37.58 19.01 20.21
N TYR A 542 36.57 18.51 19.50
CA TYR A 542 36.22 17.09 19.50
C TYR A 542 37.14 16.31 18.57
N SER A 543 37.78 15.26 19.10
CA SER A 543 38.57 14.31 18.32
C SER A 543 37.71 13.17 17.75
N PRO A 544 38.23 12.40 16.77
CA PRO A 544 37.57 11.17 16.31
C PRO A 544 37.26 10.19 17.44
N LEU A 545 38.17 10.06 18.42
CA LEU A 545 37.95 9.19 19.59
C LEU A 545 36.82 9.74 20.46
N TRP A 546 36.84 11.04 20.73
CA TRP A 546 35.82 11.70 21.54
C TRP A 546 34.41 11.48 20.96
N ILE A 547 34.24 11.65 19.64
CA ILE A 547 32.92 11.47 19.01
C ILE A 547 32.51 10.00 18.89
N ALA A 548 33.46 9.07 18.75
CA ALA A 548 33.17 7.63 18.80
C ALA A 548 32.65 7.22 20.19
N CYS A 549 33.29 7.73 21.25
CA CYS A 549 32.91 7.49 22.63
C CYS A 549 31.54 8.08 22.97
N LYS A 550 31.27 9.31 22.52
CA LYS A 550 29.96 9.96 22.70
C LYS A 550 28.79 9.16 22.10
N ASN A 551 29.03 8.43 21.01
CA ASN A 551 28.00 7.66 20.30
C ASN A 551 28.08 6.15 20.57
N GLY A 552 28.92 5.71 21.51
CA GLY A 552 28.98 4.31 21.94
C GLY A 552 29.68 3.35 20.98
N HIS A 553 30.49 3.84 20.05
CA HIS A 553 31.12 3.02 19.01
C HIS A 553 32.41 2.35 19.50
N LEU A 554 32.28 1.29 20.31
CA LEU A 554 33.40 0.59 20.96
C LEU A 554 34.48 0.13 19.97
N GLU A 555 34.10 -0.53 18.87
CA GLU A 555 35.07 -1.04 17.88
C GLU A 555 35.84 0.10 17.20
N VAL A 556 35.18 1.24 16.94
CA VAL A 556 35.86 2.44 16.42
C VAL A 556 36.85 2.98 17.47
N ALA A 557 36.44 3.07 18.73
CA ALA A 557 37.31 3.55 19.81
C ALA A 557 38.58 2.69 19.93
N LYS A 558 38.43 1.36 19.89
CA LYS A 558 39.57 0.40 19.86
C LYS A 558 40.54 0.71 18.72
N TYR A 559 40.04 0.79 17.47
CA TYR A 559 40.91 1.08 16.32
C TYR A 559 41.64 2.42 16.42
N LEU A 560 40.97 3.46 16.92
CA LEU A 560 41.58 4.78 17.10
C LEU A 560 42.69 4.74 18.16
N ILE A 561 42.47 4.05 19.27
CA ILE A 561 43.44 3.89 20.36
C ILE A 561 44.64 3.07 19.92
N ASP A 562 44.41 1.96 19.22
CA ASP A 562 45.48 1.13 18.63
C ASP A 562 46.35 1.98 17.67
N SER A 563 45.72 2.93 16.98
CA SER A 563 46.36 3.90 16.09
C SER A 563 46.91 5.14 16.81
N LYS A 564 47.10 5.09 18.14
CA LYS A 564 47.69 6.14 18.97
C LYS A 564 46.87 7.43 19.10
N ALA A 565 45.53 7.33 19.06
CA ALA A 565 44.67 8.40 19.54
C ALA A 565 45.03 8.79 20.97
N ASP A 566 44.93 10.07 21.29
CA ASP A 566 45.08 10.54 22.67
C ASP A 566 43.81 10.17 23.46
N ILE A 567 43.97 9.19 24.34
CA ILE A 567 42.90 8.64 25.18
C ILE A 567 42.25 9.69 26.10
N ASN A 568 43.01 10.73 26.45
CA ASN A 568 42.57 11.81 27.33
C ASN A 568 42.34 13.12 26.55
N ALA A 569 42.14 13.03 25.23
CA ALA A 569 41.96 14.21 24.38
C ALA A 569 40.78 15.08 24.83
N GLU A 570 41.08 16.23 25.43
CA GLU A 570 40.06 17.16 25.93
C GLU A 570 39.36 17.91 24.78
N SER A 571 38.03 18.04 24.89
CA SER A 571 37.25 19.03 24.14
C SER A 571 37.52 20.46 24.62
N LYS A 572 36.97 21.48 23.93
CA LYS A 572 37.04 22.87 24.43
C LYS A 572 36.35 23.04 25.79
N SER A 573 35.32 22.24 26.07
CA SER A 573 34.64 22.19 27.37
C SER A 573 35.35 21.32 28.40
N LYS A 574 36.59 20.91 28.12
CA LYS A 574 37.42 20.10 29.03
C LYS A 574 36.94 18.67 29.28
N ASN A 575 35.90 18.21 28.60
CA ASN A 575 35.45 16.81 28.69
C ASN A 575 36.38 15.86 27.92
N THR A 576 36.75 14.73 28.54
CA THR A 576 37.54 13.64 27.94
C THR A 576 36.66 12.58 27.25
N PRO A 577 37.23 11.67 26.45
CA PRO A 577 36.50 10.54 25.87
C PRO A 577 35.84 9.62 26.90
N LEU A 578 36.50 9.36 28.04
CA LEU A 578 35.93 8.57 29.14
C LEU A 578 34.71 9.27 29.73
N GLN A 579 34.84 10.55 30.07
CA GLN A 579 33.75 11.33 30.66
C GLN A 579 32.53 11.40 29.74
N VAL A 580 32.72 11.57 28.43
CA VAL A 580 31.59 11.62 27.50
C VAL A 580 30.95 10.23 27.34
N ALA A 581 31.74 9.16 27.23
CA ALA A 581 31.20 7.78 27.18
C ALA A 581 30.37 7.47 28.43
N SER A 582 30.89 7.80 29.61
CA SER A 582 30.16 7.70 30.87
C SER A 582 28.90 8.54 30.80
N SER A 583 28.97 9.86 30.59
CA SER A 583 27.78 10.74 30.59
C SER A 583 26.67 10.35 29.60
N CYS A 584 27.00 9.63 28.52
CA CYS A 584 26.05 9.14 27.53
C CYS A 584 25.57 7.69 27.79
N GLY A 585 25.98 7.06 28.90
CA GLY A 585 25.56 5.71 29.29
C GLY A 585 26.25 4.58 28.52
N HIS A 586 27.37 4.83 27.85
CA HIS A 586 28.09 3.84 27.04
C HIS A 586 29.08 3.04 27.90
N THR A 587 28.54 2.21 28.79
CA THR A 587 29.27 1.45 29.81
C THR A 587 30.40 0.60 29.24
N GLU A 588 30.17 -0.13 28.14
CA GLU A 588 31.21 -0.96 27.51
C GLU A 588 32.40 -0.14 27.00
N VAL A 589 32.14 1.06 26.46
CA VAL A 589 33.19 1.98 26.01
C VAL A 589 33.92 2.58 27.20
N ALA A 590 33.19 3.01 28.23
CA ALA A 590 33.77 3.55 29.45
C ALA A 590 34.68 2.53 30.14
N SER A 591 34.19 1.31 30.36
CA SER A 591 34.98 0.22 30.96
C SER A 591 36.20 -0.15 30.13
N TYR A 592 36.08 -0.16 28.79
CA TYR A 592 37.25 -0.38 27.93
C TYR A 592 38.30 0.71 28.12
N LEU A 593 37.90 1.99 28.12
CA LEU A 593 38.79 3.14 28.31
C LEU A 593 39.48 3.13 29.69
N GLU A 594 38.74 2.81 30.75
CA GLU A 594 39.29 2.67 32.11
C GLU A 594 40.36 1.58 32.16
N ASN A 595 40.06 0.41 31.59
CA ASN A 595 40.96 -0.74 31.60
C ASN A 595 42.31 -0.49 30.90
N ILE A 596 42.35 0.42 29.93
CA ILE A 596 43.58 0.79 29.21
C ILE A 596 44.24 2.06 29.75
N GLY A 597 43.75 2.57 30.90
CA GLY A 597 44.39 3.67 31.63
C GLY A 597 43.94 5.08 31.22
N ALA A 598 42.72 5.25 30.70
CA ALA A 598 42.12 6.59 30.60
C ALA A 598 42.02 7.19 32.00
N THR A 599 42.53 8.42 32.16
CA THR A 599 42.58 9.05 33.48
C THR A 599 41.43 10.03 33.63
N ASP A 600 40.66 9.91 34.71
CA ASP A 600 39.75 10.94 35.21
C ASP A 600 40.53 12.11 35.85
N THR A 601 41.49 12.69 35.12
CA THR A 601 42.40 13.74 35.65
C THR A 601 41.73 15.10 35.84
N LEU A 602 40.48 15.25 35.41
CA LEU A 602 39.61 16.30 35.90
C LEU A 602 38.61 15.64 36.85
N LYS A 603 38.74 15.96 38.15
CA LYS A 603 37.61 15.98 39.08
C LYS A 603 36.42 16.47 38.25
N TYR A 604 35.36 15.66 38.12
CA TYR A 604 34.05 16.15 37.67
C TYR A 604 33.93 17.56 38.21
N THR A 605 33.92 18.57 37.34
CA THR A 605 34.06 19.98 37.77
C THR A 605 32.98 20.34 38.79
N ASN A 606 31.93 19.52 38.86
CA ASN A 606 31.04 19.34 39.98
C ASN A 606 30.58 17.85 40.04
N LYS A 607 31.13 17.01 40.95
CA LYS A 607 30.76 15.58 41.10
C LYS A 607 29.27 15.42 41.37
N GLU A 608 28.73 16.40 42.07
CA GLU A 608 27.35 16.56 42.45
C GLU A 608 26.43 16.76 41.24
N GLU A 609 26.82 17.61 40.28
CA GLU A 609 26.04 17.84 39.05
C GLU A 609 26.02 16.62 38.12
N SER A 610 27.11 15.86 38.11
CA SER A 610 27.20 14.61 37.36
C SER A 610 26.35 13.52 37.99
N LEU A 611 26.28 13.46 39.32
CA LEU A 611 25.40 12.54 40.04
C LEU A 611 23.94 12.88 39.74
N LEU A 612 23.57 14.15 39.79
CA LEU A 612 22.22 14.63 39.47
C LEU A 612 21.81 14.27 38.04
N THR A 613 22.71 14.46 37.06
CA THR A 613 22.43 14.16 35.65
C THR A 613 22.33 12.66 35.37
N ALA A 614 23.24 11.86 35.96
CA ALA A 614 23.22 10.41 35.85
C ALA A 614 21.94 9.82 36.47
N SER A 615 21.48 10.37 37.59
CA SER A 615 20.24 9.94 38.24
C SER A 615 18.97 10.37 37.52
N GLN A 616 19.03 11.45 36.74
CA GLN A 616 17.94 11.86 35.86
C GLN A 616 17.78 10.96 34.63
N SER A 617 18.78 10.16 34.28
CA SER A 617 18.86 9.40 33.00
C SER A 617 18.99 7.88 33.18
N ASP A 618 18.69 7.36 34.38
CA ASP A 618 18.75 5.93 34.77
C ASP A 618 20.12 5.24 34.66
N HIS A 619 21.22 5.97 34.84
CA HIS A 619 22.56 5.40 34.69
C HIS A 619 23.11 4.81 36.00
N VAL A 620 22.61 3.63 36.38
CA VAL A 620 22.92 2.93 37.65
C VAL A 620 24.43 2.75 37.88
N GLU A 621 25.18 2.36 36.87
CA GLU A 621 26.63 2.12 36.98
C GLU A 621 27.41 3.43 37.19
N ILE A 622 26.99 4.52 36.55
CA ILE A 622 27.61 5.84 36.71
C ILE A 622 27.30 6.39 38.10
N VAL A 623 26.06 6.23 38.57
CA VAL A 623 25.67 6.62 39.92
C VAL A 623 26.52 5.84 40.94
N THR A 624 26.69 4.52 40.73
CA THR A 624 27.55 3.68 41.57
C THR A 624 28.99 4.19 41.58
N PHE A 625 29.54 4.49 40.41
CA PHE A 625 30.90 5.00 40.25
C PHE A 625 31.10 6.37 40.89
N LEU A 626 30.18 7.31 40.69
CA LEU A 626 30.24 8.67 41.24
C LEU A 626 30.19 8.66 42.76
N LEU A 627 29.30 7.86 43.34
CA LEU A 627 29.22 7.66 44.79
C LEU A 627 30.49 7.00 45.34
N GLY A 628 31.02 5.98 44.64
CA GLY A 628 32.29 5.34 44.99
C GLY A 628 33.49 6.30 44.94
N ASN A 629 33.41 7.35 44.12
CA ASN A 629 34.41 8.42 44.02
C ASN A 629 34.08 9.65 44.89
N GLY A 630 33.17 9.54 45.85
CA GLY A 630 32.91 10.58 46.84
C GLY A 630 32.07 11.75 46.35
N ALA A 631 31.19 11.55 45.36
CA ALA A 631 30.10 12.48 45.09
C ALA A 631 29.17 12.56 46.32
N LYS A 632 28.74 13.76 46.71
CA LYS A 632 27.77 13.91 47.80
C LYS A 632 26.40 13.40 47.34
N ILE A 633 25.92 12.35 48.01
CA ILE A 633 24.71 11.64 47.65
C ILE A 633 23.46 12.53 47.65
N ASP A 634 23.38 13.48 48.59
CA ASP A 634 22.27 14.43 48.74
C ASP A 634 22.58 15.82 48.20
N ALA A 635 23.49 15.92 47.23
CA ALA A 635 23.74 17.19 46.59
C ALA A 635 22.49 17.71 45.87
N LYS A 636 22.28 19.02 45.92
CA LYS A 636 21.12 19.71 45.35
C LYS A 636 21.55 20.53 44.13
N LYS A 637 20.74 20.52 43.07
CA LYS A 637 20.84 21.56 42.03
C LYS A 637 20.20 22.86 42.51
N ASP A 638 20.33 23.92 41.72
CA ASP A 638 19.77 25.25 42.02
C ASP A 638 18.25 25.23 42.30
N SER A 639 17.51 24.25 41.78
CA SER A 639 16.08 24.05 42.07
C SER A 639 15.80 23.27 43.36
N GLY A 640 16.81 22.94 44.17
CA GLY A 640 16.69 22.21 45.42
C GLY A 640 16.49 20.69 45.31
N GLU A 641 16.26 20.13 44.12
CA GLU A 641 16.09 18.69 43.91
C GLU A 641 17.43 17.93 44.06
N THR A 642 17.41 16.79 44.77
CA THR A 642 18.55 15.86 44.88
C THR A 642 18.54 14.80 43.77
N ALA A 643 19.60 13.98 43.71
CA ALA A 643 19.69 12.84 42.80
C ALA A 643 18.50 11.87 42.97
N LEU A 644 18.07 11.63 44.22
CA LEU A 644 16.92 10.78 44.55
C LEU A 644 15.60 11.38 44.05
N HIS A 645 15.40 12.69 44.20
CA HIS A 645 14.24 13.39 43.64
C HIS A 645 14.16 13.22 42.12
N LEU A 646 15.30 13.39 41.44
CA LEU A 646 15.37 13.27 39.98
C LEU A 646 15.13 11.85 39.49
N SER A 647 15.67 10.83 40.16
CA SER A 647 15.41 9.43 39.78
C SER A 647 13.94 9.05 40.00
N LEU A 648 13.34 9.46 41.13
CA LEU A 648 11.93 9.15 41.43
C LEU A 648 10.98 9.90 40.48
N LYS A 649 11.22 11.18 40.22
CA LYS A 649 10.42 12.00 39.30
C LYS A 649 10.38 11.46 37.87
N ASN A 650 11.46 10.81 37.43
CA ASN A 650 11.56 10.23 36.09
C ASN A 650 11.27 8.71 36.05
N GLY A 651 10.90 8.10 37.19
CA GLY A 651 10.56 6.67 37.26
C GLY A 651 11.75 5.70 37.18
N HIS A 652 12.96 6.18 37.49
CA HIS A 652 14.21 5.42 37.44
C HIS A 652 14.46 4.67 38.76
N TYR A 653 13.66 3.62 39.01
CA TYR A 653 13.65 2.89 40.27
C TYR A 653 14.97 2.16 40.56
N GLY A 654 15.71 1.72 39.54
CA GLY A 654 17.02 1.09 39.71
C GLY A 654 18.03 2.04 40.36
N VAL A 655 18.10 3.27 39.85
CA VAL A 655 18.92 4.32 40.46
C VAL A 655 18.38 4.75 41.83
N ALA A 656 17.06 4.90 41.98
CA ALA A 656 16.47 5.29 43.25
C ALA A 656 16.79 4.27 44.36
N ASN A 657 16.65 2.98 44.07
CA ASN A 657 17.03 1.89 44.96
C ASN A 657 18.50 1.97 45.35
N LEU A 658 19.39 2.13 44.37
CA LEU A 658 20.82 2.26 44.60
C LEU A 658 21.15 3.47 45.49
N LEU A 659 20.52 4.62 45.25
CA LEU A 659 20.72 5.82 46.07
C LEU A 659 20.25 5.61 47.51
N ILE A 660 19.09 4.99 47.71
CA ILE A 660 18.58 4.63 49.04
C ILE A 660 19.54 3.65 49.73
N GLU A 661 20.01 2.61 49.02
CA GLU A 661 20.97 1.63 49.54
C GLU A 661 22.29 2.28 49.96
N LYS A 662 22.75 3.28 49.20
CA LYS A 662 23.97 4.04 49.49
C LYS A 662 23.77 5.15 50.53
N GLY A 663 22.57 5.29 51.08
CA GLY A 663 22.27 6.18 52.21
C GLY A 663 21.79 7.57 51.84
N ALA A 664 21.13 7.75 50.69
CA ALA A 664 20.48 9.02 50.35
C ALA A 664 19.38 9.36 51.37
N ASP A 665 19.29 10.63 51.79
CA ASP A 665 18.25 11.05 52.73
C ASP A 665 16.89 11.09 52.03
N VAL A 666 16.06 10.14 52.41
CA VAL A 666 14.68 9.98 51.93
C VAL A 666 13.74 11.09 52.38
N ASN A 667 14.12 11.85 53.41
CA ASN A 667 13.32 12.94 53.99
C ASN A 667 13.80 14.32 53.53
N GLU A 668 14.85 14.40 52.70
CA GLU A 668 15.32 15.68 52.18
C GLU A 668 14.23 16.34 51.33
N ARG A 669 14.01 17.64 51.56
CA ARG A 669 12.98 18.40 50.84
C ARG A 669 13.58 19.02 49.57
N GLY A 670 12.95 18.75 48.43
CA GLY A 670 13.21 19.42 47.16
C GLY A 670 12.79 20.89 47.20
N GLY A 671 13.28 21.73 46.28
CA GLY A 671 12.89 23.15 46.23
C GLY A 671 11.42 23.38 45.86
N GLU A 672 11.01 24.66 45.81
CA GLU A 672 9.68 25.30 45.98
C GLU A 672 8.36 24.64 45.49
N ASN A 673 8.37 23.45 44.90
CA ASN A 673 7.17 22.64 44.65
C ASN A 673 7.35 21.24 45.23
N ASP A 674 7.55 21.17 46.55
CA ASP A 674 7.68 19.96 47.36
C ASP A 674 6.36 19.17 47.34
N VAL A 675 6.08 18.50 46.23
CA VAL A 675 5.21 17.32 46.25
C VAL A 675 6.09 16.25 46.83
N SER A 676 5.84 15.91 48.09
CA SER A 676 6.20 14.63 48.69
C SER A 676 5.94 13.50 47.68
N VAL A 677 6.95 13.14 46.87
CA VAL A 677 6.79 12.14 45.82
C VAL A 677 6.85 10.77 46.50
N HIS A 678 5.67 10.32 46.96
CA HIS A 678 5.25 8.91 46.95
C HIS A 678 6.23 7.92 47.61
N PHE A 679 6.49 8.08 48.91
CA PHE A 679 7.04 6.97 49.71
C PHE A 679 6.04 5.82 49.94
N GLU A 680 4.76 6.00 49.60
CA GLU A 680 3.72 4.98 49.82
C GLU A 680 3.71 3.82 48.80
N LYS A 681 4.44 3.90 47.67
CA LYS A 681 4.49 2.81 46.67
C LYS A 681 5.75 1.94 46.70
N PHE A 682 6.64 2.16 47.66
CA PHE A 682 7.94 1.49 47.73
C PHE A 682 7.97 0.29 48.69
N TYR A 683 6.86 0.02 49.39
CA TYR A 683 6.72 -1.07 50.37
C TYR A 683 5.82 -2.24 49.91
N GLU A 684 5.39 -2.26 48.65
CA GLU A 684 4.83 -3.44 47.96
C GLU A 684 5.84 -3.97 46.93
#